data_AF-A0A7V5AAC1-F1
#
_entry.id   AF-A0A7V5AAC1-F1
#
_cell.length_a   1.000
_cell.length_b   1.000
_cell.length_c   1.000
_cell.angle_alpha   90.00
_cell.angle_beta   90.00
_cell.angle_gamma   90.00
#
_symmetry.space_group_name_H-M   'P 1'
#
loop_
_entity.id
_entity.type
_entity.pdbx_description
1 polymer ?
#
loop_
_entity_poly.entity_id
_entity_poly.type
_entity_poly.pdbx_seq_one_letter_code
_entity_poly.pdbx_strand_id
1 'polypeptide(L)'
;MRPFGQPSFGYHLTVRVDRYLLREITPPFFVALLAFLVFISLELILSLSEALFARGVSASLLLRLLSYKLPYILTLAMPAGALLATFLALARLASDRELLAFQALGYSLRRLVLPFLAFGFFVSLGSFALSEFVVPVAETQYRRELLAILYRGPAPLIQENVFFRGSEGELFYVERYSGEKVEGVVVYDLAGRLFPRSSFPAVITAKEGTISSGRLLLRQGRVLHFDSAGRLAEIMGFEELSLEVGERIVEAILGSRTPSEMSARELWERIELLQKSGQDVRGLLVEFHGKLAVAAAALVFVLFGAPLGAILGHRGRALGMVVGFLLAAGAQALFLWARTLARRGFLPPFLGGWLPHLVFGVLGLLLFLGADRLRFRGLLFLLLLGTVGFAAPPFQELYADELVVGSDGKSFQAVNAKVILSDYILTAQRLSLVEEEQWVLSAEEVEVELKEGKIEAKALLAWLSSAGELRQAKLQDFSGETRFSGPEKEETLLFSAQEGMATFEKGELVRVEGKGVVFTTCPCTESAPYLVWAEEFLLFPERWLFVRNLRVESFGYPVVWLPLYAARLGEEGVPFLPEFGRTGLGWFLRWSIPWSLGEGTVGAVLLTWYPEAGRVDPGLQAIWQSGSLSLTPDRSFLRFQGELFGEKWQAQGRLDASGLLLSASGKLQGWSVSLQAGLAEAPTGSYARLPELTLSRNLPVLGGELGLRVGFGRYREEGVEGWRAGISGSWGWSANFWAFTFHFPVNFGVDQYPQSERLFLAVNPSVSLGRLSLWYQGQMSLGRSPFAFDATPTQSQVGISLRAAERNWSQNLSLGWNLLGSLPSGSFSLKGPGFSAELSFQPVPFRVIRAKWEAILRGQTLTLSVRGGFSGNFEDLLVRGSMVQEGWSLEGGLRLSFPSLLPKRLALSASGKLGPEWSWSVSGEFDFLSMNFVQLELSVFHVFSGCLRVGLSLYLTGFRLSLDVPAFPEAKVQFAPIDEGLRLFGL
;
A
#
# COMPACT_ATOMS: atom_id res chain seq x y z
N MET A 1 -12.00 -74.02 3.80
CA MET A 1 -10.91 -75.01 3.62
C MET A 1 -9.59 -74.31 3.87
N ARG A 2 -8.82 -74.73 4.88
CA ARG A 2 -7.37 -74.49 4.93
C ARG A 2 -6.68 -75.56 4.10
N PRO A 3 -5.60 -75.23 3.39
CA PRO A 3 -4.47 -76.15 3.40
C PRO A 3 -3.11 -75.47 3.67
N PHE A 4 -2.30 -76.22 4.44
CA PHE A 4 -0.84 -76.33 4.42
C PHE A 4 0.06 -75.13 4.75
N GLY A 5 0.82 -75.30 5.85
CA GLY A 5 1.90 -74.42 6.24
C GLY A 5 3.22 -74.73 5.55
N GLN A 6 4.09 -73.73 5.46
CA GLN A 6 5.37 -73.74 6.15
C GLN A 6 5.89 -72.29 6.32
N PRO A 7 6.75 -72.05 7.33
CA PRO A 7 7.11 -70.75 7.87
C PRO A 7 8.39 -70.19 7.21
N SER A 8 8.69 -68.92 7.48
CA SER A 8 9.89 -68.13 7.10
C SER A 8 9.90 -67.32 5.80
N PHE A 9 9.07 -67.60 4.78
CA PHE A 9 9.12 -66.78 3.53
C PHE A 9 8.37 -65.44 3.65
N GLY A 10 7.26 -65.41 4.41
CA GLY A 10 6.43 -64.21 4.59
C GLY A 10 7.12 -63.08 5.36
N TYR A 11 7.99 -63.40 6.34
CA TYR A 11 8.67 -62.37 7.13
C TYR A 11 9.76 -61.65 6.32
N HIS A 12 10.44 -62.34 5.41
CA HIS A 12 11.48 -61.73 4.58
C HIS A 12 10.90 -60.74 3.56
N LEU A 13 9.73 -61.04 3.00
CA LEU A 13 9.01 -60.14 2.10
C LEU A 13 8.47 -58.90 2.83
N THR A 14 7.90 -59.06 4.04
CA THR A 14 7.41 -57.92 4.82
C THR A 14 8.54 -56.98 5.23
N VAL A 15 9.70 -57.50 5.66
CA VAL A 15 10.87 -56.67 6.02
C VAL A 15 11.44 -55.93 4.81
N ARG A 16 11.40 -56.52 3.60
CA ARG A 16 11.83 -55.84 2.37
C ARG A 16 10.88 -54.70 1.97
N VAL A 17 9.57 -54.90 2.09
CA VAL A 17 8.56 -53.86 1.83
C VAL A 17 8.68 -52.73 2.86
N ASP A 18 8.82 -53.06 4.15
CA ASP A 18 8.99 -52.06 5.20
C ASP A 18 10.25 -51.21 4.96
N ARG A 19 11.38 -51.85 4.58
CA ARG A 19 12.64 -51.16 4.24
C ARG A 19 12.49 -50.28 2.99
N TYR A 20 11.75 -50.76 1.98
CA TYR A 20 11.50 -49.99 0.77
C TYR A 20 10.71 -48.71 1.07
N LEU A 21 9.60 -48.83 1.81
CA LEU A 21 8.76 -47.69 2.20
C LEU A 21 9.50 -46.69 3.09
N LEU A 22 10.36 -47.16 4.01
CA LEU A 22 11.22 -46.29 4.80
C LEU A 22 12.27 -45.56 3.95
N ARG A 23 12.86 -46.25 2.96
CA ARG A 23 13.79 -45.62 2.00
C ARG A 23 13.07 -44.60 1.11
N GLU A 24 11.78 -44.80 0.88
CA GLU A 24 10.95 -43.89 0.08
C GLU A 24 10.62 -42.58 0.80
N ILE A 25 10.24 -42.63 2.07
CA ILE A 25 9.91 -41.41 2.85
C ILE A 25 11.14 -40.57 3.24
N THR A 26 12.31 -41.20 3.39
CA THR A 26 13.49 -40.54 3.96
C THR A 26 13.98 -39.35 3.12
N PRO A 27 14.18 -39.43 1.79
CA PRO A 27 14.62 -38.28 1.00
C PRO A 27 13.60 -37.13 0.96
N PRO A 28 12.29 -37.36 0.72
CA PRO A 28 11.26 -36.31 0.80
C PRO A 28 11.22 -35.62 2.17
N PHE A 29 11.51 -36.34 3.26
CA PHE A 29 11.59 -35.76 4.60
C PHE A 29 12.71 -34.73 4.72
N PHE A 30 13.93 -35.04 4.29
CA PHE A 30 15.03 -34.07 4.36
C PHE A 30 14.82 -32.87 3.44
N VAL A 31 14.22 -33.08 2.25
CA VAL A 31 13.86 -31.97 1.35
C VAL A 31 12.78 -31.09 1.97
N ALA A 32 11.72 -31.67 2.51
CA ALA A 32 10.65 -30.92 3.17
C ALA A 32 11.16 -30.20 4.43
N LEU A 33 12.01 -30.86 5.22
CA LEU A 33 12.63 -30.30 6.41
C LEU A 33 13.50 -29.08 6.05
N LEU A 34 14.33 -29.18 5.00
CA LEU A 34 15.14 -28.07 4.51
C LEU A 34 14.27 -26.91 4.02
N ALA A 35 13.21 -27.20 3.26
CA ALA A 35 12.29 -26.18 2.75
C ALA A 35 11.62 -25.39 3.89
N PHE A 36 11.06 -26.08 4.89
CA PHE A 36 10.47 -25.42 6.07
C PHE A 36 11.52 -24.68 6.91
N LEU A 37 12.73 -25.22 7.05
CA LEU A 37 13.82 -24.55 7.76
C LEU A 37 14.22 -23.24 7.09
N VAL A 38 14.42 -23.24 5.77
CA VAL A 38 14.76 -22.03 5.00
C VAL A 38 13.62 -21.03 5.06
N PHE A 39 12.38 -21.48 4.88
CA PHE A 39 11.20 -20.62 4.93
C PHE A 39 11.07 -19.88 6.27
N ILE A 40 11.09 -20.62 7.40
CA ILE A 40 10.97 -20.03 8.74
C ILE A 40 12.20 -19.16 9.08
N SER A 41 13.41 -19.56 8.64
CA SER A 41 14.63 -18.78 8.89
C SER A 41 14.63 -17.46 8.11
N LEU A 42 14.11 -17.44 6.88
CA LEU A 42 14.03 -16.23 6.06
C LEU A 42 13.07 -15.22 6.70
N GLU A 43 11.89 -15.67 7.16
CA GLU A 43 10.94 -14.83 7.89
C GLU A 43 11.57 -14.22 9.16
N LEU A 44 12.34 -15.02 9.90
CA LEU A 44 13.07 -14.54 11.08
C LEU A 44 14.16 -13.51 10.73
N ILE A 45 14.91 -13.71 9.64
CA ILE A 45 15.91 -12.74 9.19
C ILE A 45 15.24 -11.41 8.82
N LEU A 46 14.16 -11.45 8.03
CA LEU A 46 13.45 -10.26 7.59
C LEU A 46 12.88 -9.48 8.79
N SER A 47 12.24 -10.16 9.74
CA SER A 47 11.69 -9.51 10.95
C SER A 47 12.77 -8.93 11.88
N LEU A 48 13.93 -9.59 12.02
CA LEU A 48 15.04 -9.05 12.82
C LEU A 48 15.82 -7.93 12.11
N SER A 49 15.82 -7.93 10.77
CA SER A 49 16.58 -6.95 9.97
C SER A 49 16.09 -5.52 10.19
N GLU A 50 14.78 -5.29 10.21
CA GLU A 50 14.19 -3.96 10.42
C GLU A 50 14.59 -3.35 11.77
N ALA A 51 14.61 -4.17 12.83
CA ALA A 51 14.93 -3.73 14.18
C ALA A 51 16.44 -3.53 14.44
N LEU A 52 17.31 -4.31 13.76
CA LEU A 52 18.74 -4.36 14.05
C LEU A 52 19.59 -3.54 13.06
N PHE A 53 19.14 -3.31 11.82
CA PHE A 53 19.85 -2.43 10.87
C PHE A 53 19.75 -0.95 11.28
N ALA A 54 18.63 -0.54 11.88
CA ALA A 54 18.47 0.79 12.46
C ALA A 54 19.51 1.11 13.58
N ARG A 55 20.20 0.08 14.12
CA ARG A 55 21.19 0.19 15.20
C ARG A 55 22.62 -0.21 14.79
N GLY A 56 22.88 -0.40 13.50
CA GLY A 56 24.23 -0.65 12.96
C GLY A 56 24.83 -2.02 13.36
N VAL A 57 24.01 -3.07 13.38
CA VAL A 57 24.46 -4.44 13.70
C VAL A 57 25.02 -5.15 12.45
N SER A 58 26.17 -5.80 12.57
CA SER A 58 26.82 -6.50 11.44
C SER A 58 26.05 -7.76 11.01
N ALA A 59 26.05 -8.07 9.70
CA ALA A 59 25.41 -9.27 9.15
C ALA A 59 25.97 -10.59 9.74
N SER A 60 27.26 -10.63 10.10
CA SER A 60 27.88 -11.79 10.73
C SER A 60 27.26 -12.14 12.10
N LEU A 61 26.82 -11.11 12.84
CA LEU A 61 26.18 -11.28 14.14
C LEU A 61 24.74 -11.80 13.99
N LEU A 62 24.04 -11.36 12.94
CA LEU A 62 22.70 -11.89 12.60
C LEU A 62 22.76 -13.39 12.27
N LEU A 63 23.73 -13.81 11.46
CA LEU A 63 23.94 -15.23 11.15
C LEU A 63 24.27 -16.06 12.39
N ARG A 64 25.04 -15.49 13.34
CA ARG A 64 25.32 -16.14 14.62
C ARG A 64 24.05 -16.29 15.47
N LEU A 65 23.22 -15.24 15.57
CA LEU A 65 21.92 -15.32 16.27
C LEU A 65 21.02 -16.39 15.65
N LEU A 66 20.97 -16.45 14.31
CA LEU A 66 20.20 -17.48 13.60
C LEU A 66 20.70 -18.89 13.93
N SER A 67 22.03 -19.10 14.01
CA SER A 67 22.60 -20.41 14.34
C SER A 67 22.16 -20.91 15.72
N TYR A 68 22.00 -20.01 16.71
CA TYR A 68 21.47 -20.36 18.02
C TYR A 68 19.96 -20.63 18.02
N LYS A 69 19.20 -20.00 17.10
CA LYS A 69 17.76 -20.23 16.95
C LYS A 69 17.41 -21.48 16.13
N LEU A 70 18.35 -21.98 15.35
CA LEU A 70 18.17 -23.09 14.40
C LEU A 70 17.65 -24.39 15.06
N PRO A 71 18.14 -24.83 16.24
CA PRO A 71 17.59 -26.00 16.93
C PRO A 71 16.10 -25.87 17.26
N TYR A 72 15.65 -24.67 17.65
CA TYR A 72 14.24 -24.41 17.92
C TYR A 72 13.42 -24.48 16.62
N ILE A 73 13.89 -23.87 15.54
CA ILE A 73 13.24 -23.93 14.23
C ILE A 73 13.14 -25.38 13.72
N LEU A 74 14.18 -26.20 13.94
CA LEU A 74 14.17 -27.62 13.61
C LEU A 74 13.04 -28.38 14.32
N THR A 75 12.79 -28.12 15.61
CA THR A 75 11.68 -28.78 16.33
C THR A 75 10.30 -28.42 15.77
N LEU A 76 10.14 -27.22 15.21
CA LEU A 76 8.90 -26.78 14.54
C LEU A 76 8.77 -27.35 13.12
N ALA A 77 9.89 -27.47 12.40
CA ALA A 77 9.94 -27.93 11.02
C ALA A 77 9.79 -29.46 10.89
N MET A 78 10.28 -30.25 11.86
CA MET A 78 10.24 -31.72 11.82
C MET A 78 8.82 -32.31 11.64
N PRO A 79 7.79 -31.90 12.39
CA PRO A 79 6.43 -32.40 12.19
C PRO A 79 5.84 -32.03 10.83
N ALA A 80 6.01 -30.78 10.39
CA ALA A 80 5.52 -30.30 9.10
C ALA A 80 6.22 -31.02 7.93
N GLY A 81 7.53 -31.21 8.04
CA GLY A 81 8.33 -31.99 7.09
C GLY A 81 7.89 -33.45 7.03
N ALA A 82 7.62 -34.09 8.17
CA ALA A 82 7.14 -35.47 8.22
C ALA A 82 5.76 -35.66 7.56
N LEU A 83 4.85 -34.70 7.75
CA LEU A 83 3.54 -34.68 7.07
C LEU A 83 3.71 -34.63 5.55
N LEU A 84 4.46 -33.62 5.06
CA LEU A 84 4.67 -33.41 3.64
C LEU A 84 5.42 -34.59 3.00
N ALA A 85 6.44 -35.12 3.67
CA ALA A 85 7.18 -36.29 3.21
C ALA A 85 6.31 -37.54 3.07
N THR A 86 5.40 -37.76 4.02
CA THR A 86 4.45 -38.87 3.97
C THR A 86 3.50 -38.73 2.79
N PHE A 87 2.98 -37.52 2.56
CA PHE A 87 2.15 -37.23 1.40
C PHE A 87 2.89 -37.42 0.08
N LEU A 88 4.12 -36.90 -0.04
CA LEU A 88 4.94 -37.01 -1.25
C LEU A 88 5.30 -38.46 -1.57
N ALA A 89 5.76 -39.21 -0.56
CA ALA A 89 6.12 -40.62 -0.72
C ALA A 89 4.90 -41.45 -1.16
N LEU A 90 3.75 -41.28 -0.51
CA LEU A 90 2.55 -42.04 -0.86
C LEU A 90 1.91 -41.58 -2.18
N ALA A 91 1.95 -40.27 -2.49
CA ALA A 91 1.48 -39.77 -3.77
C ALA A 91 2.34 -40.30 -4.92
N ARG A 92 3.67 -40.43 -4.73
CA ARG A 92 4.55 -41.05 -5.72
C ARG A 92 4.21 -42.53 -5.92
N LEU A 93 4.14 -43.29 -4.82
CA LEU A 93 3.80 -44.73 -4.84
C LEU A 93 2.40 -44.99 -5.45
N ALA A 94 1.44 -44.09 -5.23
CA ALA A 94 0.11 -44.18 -5.83
C ALA A 94 0.12 -43.81 -7.32
N SER A 95 0.83 -42.74 -7.70
CA SER A 95 0.98 -42.30 -9.10
C SER A 95 1.67 -43.37 -9.96
N ASP A 96 2.67 -44.07 -9.42
CA ASP A 96 3.42 -45.11 -10.12
C ASP A 96 2.71 -46.48 -10.09
N ARG A 97 1.48 -46.52 -9.55
CA ARG A 97 0.66 -47.73 -9.34
C ARG A 97 1.34 -48.80 -8.49
N GLU A 98 2.45 -48.48 -7.81
CA GLU A 98 3.13 -49.39 -6.87
C GLU A 98 2.22 -49.74 -5.68
N LEU A 99 1.44 -48.77 -5.18
CA LEU A 99 0.49 -48.99 -4.09
C LEU A 99 -0.60 -50.00 -4.49
N LEU A 100 -1.07 -49.94 -5.73
CA LEU A 100 -2.06 -50.88 -6.28
C LEU A 100 -1.42 -52.27 -6.50
N ALA A 101 -0.17 -52.32 -6.94
CA ALA A 101 0.58 -53.57 -7.06
C ALA A 101 0.73 -54.28 -5.70
N PHE A 102 1.04 -53.55 -4.62
CA PHE A 102 1.07 -54.13 -3.27
C PHE A 102 -0.29 -54.63 -2.81
N GLN A 103 -1.38 -53.92 -3.11
CA GLN A 103 -2.74 -54.35 -2.79
C GLN A 103 -3.16 -55.61 -3.56
N ALA A 104 -2.77 -55.73 -4.84
CA ALA A 104 -2.98 -56.92 -5.65
C ALA A 104 -2.23 -58.16 -5.10
N LEU A 105 -1.10 -57.95 -4.41
CA LEU A 105 -0.35 -58.97 -3.68
C LEU A 105 -0.94 -59.29 -2.30
N GLY A 106 -2.07 -58.69 -1.92
CA GLY A 106 -2.79 -58.95 -0.67
C GLY A 106 -2.33 -58.10 0.52
N TYR A 107 -1.49 -57.08 0.34
CA TYR A 107 -1.15 -56.15 1.41
C TYR A 107 -2.31 -55.17 1.67
N SER A 108 -2.86 -55.17 2.88
CA SER A 108 -3.87 -54.17 3.29
C SER A 108 -3.25 -52.78 3.40
N LEU A 109 -4.05 -51.74 3.16
CA LEU A 109 -3.56 -50.36 3.20
C LEU A 109 -3.03 -49.99 4.60
N ARG A 110 -3.69 -50.49 5.64
CA ARG A 110 -3.23 -50.31 7.04
C ARG A 110 -1.84 -50.88 7.29
N ARG A 111 -1.49 -52.02 6.69
CA ARG A 111 -0.17 -52.64 6.84
C ARG A 111 0.91 -51.79 6.15
N LEU A 112 0.61 -51.23 4.98
CA LEU A 112 1.53 -50.36 4.24
C LEU A 112 1.77 -49.01 4.94
N VAL A 113 0.83 -48.53 5.76
CA VAL A 113 0.98 -47.31 6.57
C VAL A 113 1.88 -47.51 7.81
N LEU A 114 2.03 -48.75 8.30
CA LEU A 114 2.75 -49.02 9.55
C LEU A 114 4.24 -48.59 9.56
N PRO A 115 5.03 -48.79 8.48
CA PRO A 115 6.40 -48.29 8.41
C PRO A 115 6.48 -46.75 8.45
N PHE A 116 5.49 -46.05 7.88
CA PHE A 116 5.39 -44.59 7.98
C PHE A 116 5.12 -44.15 9.41
N LEU A 117 4.22 -44.83 10.13
CA LEU A 117 3.98 -44.55 11.56
C LEU A 117 5.24 -44.77 12.41
N ALA A 118 6.00 -45.83 12.13
CA ALA A 118 7.29 -46.05 12.79
C ALA A 118 8.28 -44.91 12.51
N PHE A 119 8.32 -44.42 11.27
CA PHE A 119 9.11 -43.23 10.91
C PHE A 119 8.67 -41.99 11.70
N GLY A 120 7.36 -41.70 11.75
CA GLY A 120 6.80 -40.58 12.51
C GLY A 120 7.12 -40.67 14.01
N PHE A 121 7.14 -41.88 14.58
CA PHE A 121 7.55 -42.12 15.97
C PHE A 121 9.03 -41.77 16.20
N PHE A 122 9.95 -42.18 15.31
CA PHE A 122 11.37 -41.83 15.44
C PHE A 122 11.63 -40.33 15.24
N VAL A 123 10.93 -39.68 14.31
CA VAL A 123 11.02 -38.23 14.13
C VAL A 123 10.48 -37.49 15.37
N SER A 124 9.39 -37.98 15.96
CA SER A 124 8.82 -37.45 17.21
C SER A 124 9.81 -37.57 18.38
N LEU A 125 10.47 -38.72 18.51
CA LEU A 125 11.51 -38.93 19.52
C LEU A 125 12.72 -38.01 19.31
N GLY A 126 13.14 -37.80 18.06
CA GLY A 126 14.19 -36.85 17.70
C GLY A 126 13.82 -35.41 18.05
N SER A 127 12.58 -35.00 17.75
CA SER A 127 12.05 -33.67 18.10
C SER A 127 11.99 -33.46 19.62
N PHE A 128 11.55 -34.47 20.37
CA PHE A 128 11.56 -34.43 21.84
C PHE A 128 12.98 -34.27 22.40
N ALA A 129 13.94 -35.08 21.92
CA ALA A 129 15.33 -35.00 22.37
C ALA A 129 15.97 -33.65 22.07
N LEU A 130 15.70 -33.07 20.88
CA LEU A 130 16.15 -31.72 20.55
C LEU A 130 15.54 -30.67 21.48
N SER A 131 14.23 -30.76 21.73
CA SER A 131 13.47 -29.83 22.58
C SER A 131 13.91 -29.88 24.05
N GLU A 132 14.31 -31.05 24.55
CA GLU A 132 14.70 -31.24 25.96
C GLU A 132 16.19 -30.94 26.21
N PHE A 133 17.09 -31.32 25.30
CA PHE A 133 18.53 -31.22 25.55
C PHE A 133 19.22 -30.05 24.82
N VAL A 134 18.82 -29.75 23.59
CA VAL A 134 19.57 -28.81 22.71
C VAL A 134 18.95 -27.43 22.72
N VAL A 135 17.62 -27.35 22.59
CA VAL A 135 16.88 -26.08 22.50
C VAL A 135 17.07 -25.19 23.72
N PRO A 136 16.99 -25.67 24.99
CA PRO A 136 17.12 -24.81 26.17
C PRO A 136 18.48 -24.08 26.23
N VAL A 137 19.55 -24.82 25.92
CA VAL A 137 20.92 -24.29 25.90
C VAL A 137 21.09 -23.26 24.78
N ALA A 138 20.62 -23.58 23.58
CA ALA A 138 20.76 -22.71 22.41
C ALA A 138 19.94 -21.41 22.55
N GLU A 139 18.71 -21.52 23.06
CA GLU A 139 17.83 -20.37 23.29
C GLU A 139 18.36 -19.43 24.37
N THR A 140 19.02 -19.96 25.40
CA THR A 140 19.67 -19.16 26.45
C THR A 140 20.79 -18.30 25.86
N GLN A 141 21.62 -18.87 24.96
CA GLN A 141 22.68 -18.13 24.28
C GLN A 141 22.12 -17.10 23.29
N TYR A 142 21.10 -17.48 22.52
CA TYR A 142 20.38 -16.57 21.63
C TYR A 142 19.89 -15.33 22.39
N ARG A 143 19.19 -15.53 23.52
CA ARG A 143 18.63 -14.42 24.29
C ARG A 143 19.72 -13.56 24.94
N ARG A 144 20.80 -14.16 25.44
CA ARG A 144 21.93 -13.43 26.01
C ARG A 144 22.57 -12.48 24.99
N GLU A 145 22.83 -12.96 23.78
CA GLU A 145 23.41 -12.17 22.69
C GLU A 145 22.44 -11.10 22.19
N LEU A 146 21.15 -11.42 22.03
CA LEU A 146 20.13 -10.46 21.63
C LEU A 146 20.00 -9.30 22.64
N LEU A 147 19.98 -9.59 23.94
CA LEU A 147 19.90 -8.57 24.99
C LEU A 147 21.18 -7.71 25.03
N ALA A 148 22.36 -8.30 24.85
CA ALA A 148 23.62 -7.55 24.76
C ALA A 148 23.61 -6.53 23.61
N ILE A 149 22.96 -6.86 22.48
CA ILE A 149 22.81 -5.98 21.32
C ILE A 149 21.76 -4.89 21.58
N LEU A 150 20.62 -5.24 22.17
CA LEU A 150 19.54 -4.30 22.49
C LEU A 150 19.98 -3.22 23.49
N TYR A 151 20.91 -3.55 24.40
CA TYR A 151 21.26 -2.70 25.54
C TYR A 151 22.69 -2.12 25.54
N ARG A 152 23.56 -2.37 24.54
CA ARG A 152 24.95 -1.84 24.33
C ARG A 152 25.44 -0.78 25.36
N GLY A 153 25.68 -1.23 26.59
CA GLY A 153 25.97 -0.46 27.81
C GLY A 153 25.98 -1.45 29.00
N PRO A 154 26.50 -1.10 30.19
CA PRO A 154 26.65 -2.07 31.29
C PRO A 154 25.30 -2.73 31.58
N ALA A 155 25.33 -4.04 31.86
CA ALA A 155 24.15 -4.89 32.03
C ALA A 155 23.05 -4.16 32.82
N PRO A 156 21.78 -4.22 32.39
CA PRO A 156 20.71 -3.52 33.09
C PRO A 156 20.78 -3.86 34.57
N LEU A 157 20.86 -2.82 35.40
CA LEU A 157 20.60 -2.93 36.82
C LEU A 157 19.26 -3.69 36.96
N ILE A 158 19.35 -4.79 37.70
CA ILE A 158 18.26 -5.51 38.36
C ILE A 158 17.08 -4.59 38.61
N GLN A 159 15.86 -5.05 38.32
CA GLN A 159 14.64 -4.23 38.44
C GLN A 159 14.49 -3.67 39.88
N GLU A 160 14.91 -2.42 40.06
CA GLU A 160 14.62 -1.60 41.23
C GLU A 160 13.10 -1.36 41.32
N ASN A 161 12.53 -1.32 42.52
CA ASN A 161 11.09 -1.13 42.77
C ASN A 161 10.15 -2.31 42.46
N VAL A 162 10.62 -3.56 42.48
CA VAL A 162 9.74 -4.73 42.29
C VAL A 162 9.61 -5.51 43.60
N PHE A 163 8.37 -5.84 43.97
CA PHE A 163 8.07 -6.76 45.07
C PHE A 163 8.32 -8.19 44.60
N PHE A 164 9.14 -8.95 45.33
CA PHE A 164 9.33 -10.39 45.09
C PHE A 164 9.03 -11.19 46.36
N ARG A 165 8.37 -12.34 46.20
CA ARG A 165 7.97 -13.21 47.31
C ARG A 165 9.10 -14.21 47.60
N GLY A 166 9.54 -14.28 48.85
CA GLY A 166 10.51 -15.24 49.37
C GLY A 166 9.95 -16.67 49.39
N SER A 167 10.85 -17.64 49.59
CA SER A 167 10.52 -19.07 49.58
C SER A 167 9.55 -19.48 50.69
N GLU A 168 9.50 -18.72 51.79
CA GLU A 168 8.72 -19.01 52.99
C GLU A 168 7.48 -18.11 53.14
N GLY A 169 7.14 -17.33 52.09
CA GLY A 169 5.92 -16.53 52.02
C GLY A 169 6.08 -15.04 52.38
N GLU A 170 7.29 -14.59 52.71
CA GLU A 170 7.56 -13.16 52.91
C GLU A 170 7.57 -12.39 51.58
N LEU A 171 7.25 -11.09 51.58
CA LEU A 171 7.44 -10.21 50.41
C LEU A 171 8.58 -9.25 50.66
N PHE A 172 9.58 -9.27 49.80
CA PHE A 172 10.71 -8.35 49.81
C PHE A 172 10.52 -7.27 48.76
N TYR A 173 10.88 -6.05 49.13
CA TYR A 173 10.96 -4.88 48.27
C TYR A 173 12.30 -4.21 48.50
N VAL A 174 12.98 -3.83 47.42
CA VAL A 174 14.27 -3.17 47.46
C VAL A 174 14.20 -1.95 46.55
N GLU A 175 14.51 -0.79 47.11
CA GLU A 175 14.47 0.49 46.39
C GLU A 175 15.66 0.63 45.44
N ARG A 176 16.87 0.27 45.88
CA ARG A 176 18.08 0.36 45.05
C ARG A 176 19.05 -0.80 45.29
N TYR A 177 19.70 -1.28 44.22
CA TYR A 177 20.64 -2.41 44.31
C TYR A 177 21.98 -2.08 43.66
N SER A 178 23.09 -2.34 44.35
CA SER A 178 24.44 -2.15 43.82
C SER A 178 25.39 -3.28 44.25
N GLY A 179 25.53 -4.30 43.40
CA GLY A 179 26.49 -5.39 43.61
C GLY A 179 26.08 -6.33 44.75
N GLU A 180 26.69 -6.19 45.92
CA GLU A 180 26.30 -6.93 47.15
C GLU A 180 25.51 -6.04 48.12
N LYS A 181 25.39 -4.73 47.86
CA LYS A 181 24.68 -3.78 48.72
C LYS A 181 23.26 -3.50 48.19
N VAL A 182 22.32 -3.40 49.12
CA VAL A 182 20.93 -3.02 48.87
C VAL A 182 20.54 -1.83 49.73
N GLU A 183 19.75 -0.90 49.19
CA GLU A 183 19.25 0.29 49.89
C GLU A 183 17.73 0.31 49.84
N GLY A 184 17.10 0.80 50.92
CA GLY A 184 15.64 0.90 51.03
C GLY A 184 14.94 -0.47 50.98
N VAL A 185 15.24 -1.35 51.94
CA VAL A 185 14.67 -2.70 52.00
C VAL A 185 13.40 -2.72 52.85
N VAL A 186 12.31 -3.26 52.32
CA VAL A 186 11.07 -3.53 53.05
C VAL A 186 10.73 -5.01 52.93
N VAL A 187 10.48 -5.68 54.06
CA VAL A 187 10.09 -7.09 54.13
C VAL A 187 8.76 -7.21 54.84
N TYR A 188 7.76 -7.80 54.19
CA TYR A 188 6.48 -8.15 54.79
C TYR A 188 6.48 -9.62 55.17
N ASP A 189 6.45 -9.92 56.47
CA ASP A 189 6.27 -11.27 56.97
C ASP A 189 4.77 -11.59 57.02
N LEU A 190 4.24 -12.08 55.90
CA LEU A 190 2.82 -12.45 55.78
C LEU A 190 2.48 -13.76 56.49
N ALA A 191 3.47 -14.63 56.71
CA ALA A 191 3.28 -15.96 57.29
C ALA A 191 3.48 -15.98 58.81
N GLY A 192 3.94 -14.86 59.40
CA GLY A 192 4.23 -14.74 60.83
C GLY A 192 5.35 -15.67 61.29
N ARG A 193 6.32 -15.98 60.43
CA ARG A 193 7.38 -16.95 60.75
C ARG A 193 8.65 -16.30 61.28
N LEU A 194 8.99 -15.10 60.81
CA LEU A 194 10.11 -14.32 61.32
C LEU A 194 9.77 -13.75 62.71
N PHE A 195 8.50 -13.37 62.92
CA PHE A 195 7.99 -12.92 64.21
C PHE A 195 6.65 -13.60 64.57
N PRO A 196 6.66 -14.81 65.17
CA PRO A 196 5.46 -15.61 65.45
C PRO A 196 4.54 -15.09 66.56
N ARG A 197 4.69 -13.83 66.99
CA ARG A 197 3.92 -13.22 68.08
C ARG A 197 2.78 -12.30 67.63
N SER A 198 2.59 -12.02 66.34
CA SER A 198 1.50 -11.16 65.85
C SER A 198 0.48 -11.92 65.00
N SER A 199 -0.81 -11.61 65.20
CA SER A 199 -1.93 -12.10 64.40
C SER A 199 -2.12 -11.35 63.08
N PHE A 200 -1.29 -10.32 62.83
CA PHE A 200 -1.24 -9.52 61.60
C PHE A 200 0.21 -9.48 61.08
N PRO A 201 0.44 -9.37 59.74
CA PRO A 201 1.78 -9.37 59.15
C PRO A 201 2.71 -8.31 59.75
N ALA A 202 3.93 -8.71 60.11
CA ALA A 202 4.96 -7.78 60.54
C ALA A 202 5.66 -7.15 59.33
N VAL A 203 6.01 -5.86 59.42
CA VAL A 203 6.72 -5.14 58.35
C VAL A 203 8.09 -4.71 58.85
N ILE A 204 9.13 -5.23 58.22
CA ILE A 204 10.53 -4.88 58.49
C ILE A 204 10.95 -3.84 57.46
N THR A 205 11.54 -2.74 57.91
CA THR A 205 12.10 -1.70 57.03
C THR A 205 13.56 -1.49 57.41
N ALA A 206 14.45 -1.35 56.44
CA ALA A 206 15.87 -1.10 56.68
C ALA A 206 16.43 -0.13 55.64
N LYS A 207 17.32 0.76 56.07
CA LYS A 207 17.94 1.73 55.16
C LYS A 207 18.96 1.07 54.23
N GLU A 208 19.76 0.16 54.78
CA GLU A 208 20.84 -0.51 54.06
C GLU A 208 20.79 -2.01 54.32
N GLY A 209 21.31 -2.79 53.37
CA GLY A 209 21.55 -4.21 53.56
C GLY A 209 22.69 -4.72 52.69
N THR A 210 23.22 -5.89 53.04
CA THR A 210 24.27 -6.56 52.26
C THR A 210 23.91 -8.02 52.09
N ILE A 211 23.96 -8.51 50.85
CA ILE A 211 23.67 -9.90 50.50
C ILE A 211 25.01 -10.64 50.41
N SER A 212 25.22 -11.61 51.31
CA SER A 212 26.41 -12.46 51.27
C SER A 212 26.04 -13.91 51.60
N SER A 213 26.45 -14.85 50.75
CA SER A 213 26.32 -16.30 50.99
C SER A 213 24.92 -16.77 51.43
N GLY A 214 23.87 -16.34 50.72
CA GLY A 214 22.47 -16.72 51.02
C GLY A 214 21.89 -16.08 52.29
N ARG A 215 22.54 -15.05 52.84
CA ARG A 215 22.05 -14.25 53.96
C ARG A 215 21.94 -12.78 53.56
N LEU A 216 20.81 -12.16 53.92
CA LEU A 216 20.54 -10.74 53.78
C LEU A 216 20.75 -10.07 55.14
N LEU A 217 21.87 -9.36 55.27
CA LEU A 217 22.19 -8.59 56.46
C LEU A 217 21.60 -7.19 56.33
N LEU A 218 20.55 -6.89 57.08
CA LEU A 218 19.90 -5.57 57.11
C LEU A 218 20.49 -4.71 58.22
N ARG A 219 20.69 -3.42 57.93
CA ARG A 219 21.25 -2.44 58.86
C ARG A 219 20.36 -1.22 59.02
N GLN A 220 20.35 -0.67 60.23
CA GLN A 220 19.60 0.52 60.61
C GLN A 220 18.13 0.44 60.22
N GLY A 221 17.44 -0.55 60.78
CA GLY A 221 16.06 -0.85 60.45
C GLY A 221 15.10 -0.83 61.63
N ARG A 222 13.82 -1.03 61.32
CA ARG A 222 12.71 -1.09 62.27
C ARG A 222 11.75 -2.20 61.87
N VAL A 223 11.26 -2.94 62.86
CA VAL A 223 10.17 -3.91 62.73
C VAL A 223 8.89 -3.28 63.27
N LEU A 224 7.87 -3.21 62.43
CA LEU A 224 6.55 -2.68 62.71
C LEU A 224 5.59 -3.85 62.93
N HIS A 225 5.03 -3.96 64.12
CA HIS A 225 3.99 -4.93 64.45
C HIS A 225 2.63 -4.26 64.50
N PHE A 226 1.61 -4.93 63.98
CA PHE A 226 0.25 -4.44 63.93
C PHE A 226 -0.68 -5.33 64.77
N ASP A 227 -1.68 -4.71 65.41
CA ASP A 227 -2.73 -5.43 66.15
C ASP A 227 -3.72 -6.10 65.18
N SER A 228 -4.62 -6.94 65.71
CA SER A 228 -5.65 -7.62 64.91
C SER A 228 -6.67 -6.67 64.25
N ALA A 229 -6.64 -5.37 64.56
CA ALA A 229 -7.44 -4.33 63.92
C ALA A 229 -6.64 -3.54 62.87
N GLY A 230 -5.39 -3.93 62.58
CA GLY A 230 -4.52 -3.29 61.59
C GLY A 230 -3.87 -1.99 62.06
N ARG A 231 -3.90 -1.68 63.36
CA ARG A 231 -3.24 -0.50 63.93
C ARG A 231 -1.83 -0.86 64.40
N LEU A 232 -0.90 0.09 64.27
CA LEU A 232 0.48 -0.12 64.70
C LEU A 232 0.54 -0.33 66.22
N ALA A 233 0.90 -1.54 66.64
CA ALA A 233 0.94 -1.96 68.03
C ALA A 233 2.33 -1.73 68.66
N GLU A 234 3.39 -2.02 67.91
CA GLU A 234 4.76 -1.95 68.44
C GLU A 234 5.77 -1.63 67.32
N ILE A 235 6.79 -0.82 67.64
CA ILE A 235 7.92 -0.51 66.75
C ILE A 235 9.20 -0.91 67.48
N MET A 236 9.95 -1.86 66.92
CA MET A 236 11.27 -2.25 67.43
C MET A 236 12.36 -1.81 66.46
N GLY A 237 13.32 -1.00 66.92
CA GLY A 237 14.50 -0.65 66.13
C GLY A 237 15.60 -1.70 66.25
N PHE A 238 16.35 -1.94 65.17
CA PHE A 238 17.54 -2.77 65.17
C PHE A 238 18.69 -2.09 64.41
N GLU A 239 19.92 -2.27 64.91
CA GLU A 239 21.11 -1.81 64.19
C GLU A 239 21.54 -2.80 63.11
N GLU A 240 21.44 -4.11 63.39
CA GLU A 240 21.77 -5.18 62.44
C GLU A 240 20.80 -6.37 62.62
N LEU A 241 20.27 -6.90 61.52
CA LEU A 241 19.37 -8.06 61.47
C LEU A 241 19.72 -8.94 60.27
N SER A 242 20.09 -10.20 60.51
CA SER A 242 20.39 -11.16 59.44
C SER A 242 19.17 -12.03 59.11
N LEU A 243 18.74 -12.03 57.85
CA LEU A 243 17.70 -12.91 57.32
C LEU A 243 18.33 -13.98 56.42
N GLU A 244 17.87 -15.23 56.52
CA GLU A 244 18.27 -16.29 55.59
C GLU A 244 17.42 -16.18 54.32
N VAL A 245 18.06 -15.88 53.20
CA VAL A 245 17.42 -15.66 51.90
C VAL A 245 18.06 -16.66 50.94
N GLY A 246 17.46 -17.85 50.81
CA GLY A 246 18.06 -18.97 50.07
C GLY A 246 18.53 -18.60 48.66
N GLU A 247 19.57 -19.30 48.15
CA GLU A 247 20.28 -18.98 46.89
C GLU A 247 19.37 -18.78 45.66
N ARG A 248 18.19 -19.43 45.64
CA ARG A 248 17.20 -19.34 44.55
C ARG A 248 16.52 -17.96 44.43
N ILE A 249 16.51 -17.16 45.49
CA ILE A 249 15.93 -15.80 45.47
C ILE A 249 16.88 -14.82 44.77
N VAL A 250 18.20 -15.03 44.92
CA VAL A 250 19.23 -14.21 44.23
C VAL A 250 19.17 -14.39 42.71
N GLU A 251 18.89 -15.60 42.22
CA GLU A 251 18.64 -15.85 40.78
C GLU A 251 17.32 -15.24 40.28
N ALA A 252 16.28 -15.21 41.13
CA ALA A 252 15.02 -14.56 40.80
C ALA A 252 15.16 -13.03 40.67
N ILE A 253 16.09 -12.43 41.41
CA ILE A 253 16.48 -11.01 41.32
C ILE A 253 17.32 -10.75 40.04
N LEU A 254 18.07 -11.73 39.54
CA LEU A 254 19.05 -11.56 38.45
C LEU A 254 18.56 -11.85 37.02
N GLY A 255 17.36 -12.41 36.80
CA GLY A 255 16.76 -12.46 35.45
C GLY A 255 15.78 -13.61 35.23
N SER A 256 14.54 -13.29 34.85
CA SER A 256 13.52 -14.29 34.55
C SER A 256 13.81 -15.03 33.24
N ARG A 257 14.24 -16.30 33.33
CA ARG A 257 14.28 -17.21 32.18
C ARG A 257 12.89 -17.33 31.56
N THR A 258 12.83 -17.25 30.23
CA THR A 258 11.58 -17.42 29.49
C THR A 258 11.28 -18.92 29.34
N PRO A 259 10.00 -19.31 29.15
CA PRO A 259 9.62 -20.71 29.01
C PRO A 259 10.29 -21.46 27.85
N SER A 260 10.76 -20.73 26.82
CA SER A 260 11.51 -21.31 25.70
C SER A 260 12.93 -21.75 26.09
N GLU A 261 13.54 -21.17 27.12
CA GLU A 261 14.88 -21.51 27.65
C GLU A 261 14.88 -22.62 28.69
N MET A 262 13.72 -23.01 29.19
CA MET A 262 13.60 -24.05 30.22
C MET A 262 13.38 -25.40 29.56
N SER A 263 13.99 -26.47 30.05
CA SER A 263 13.57 -27.83 29.66
C SER A 263 12.12 -28.11 30.11
N ALA A 264 11.47 -29.16 29.60
CA ALA A 264 10.12 -29.50 30.06
C ALA A 264 10.11 -29.83 31.55
N ARG A 265 11.19 -30.45 32.04
CA ARG A 265 11.42 -30.71 33.46
C ARG A 265 11.56 -29.43 34.29
N GLU A 266 12.43 -28.52 33.88
CA GLU A 266 12.63 -27.23 34.57
C GLU A 266 11.36 -26.39 34.60
N LEU A 267 10.60 -26.40 33.49
CA LEU A 267 9.34 -25.69 33.37
C LEU A 267 8.28 -26.27 34.33
N TRP A 268 8.22 -27.60 34.49
CA TRP A 268 7.33 -28.25 35.44
C TRP A 268 7.69 -27.91 36.89
N GLU A 269 8.98 -27.99 37.25
CA GLU A 269 9.47 -27.60 38.58
C GLU A 269 9.13 -26.13 38.89
N ARG A 270 9.22 -25.24 37.89
CA ARG A 270 8.82 -23.83 38.04
C ARG A 270 7.32 -23.64 38.20
N ILE A 271 6.50 -24.38 37.45
CA ILE A 271 5.03 -24.36 37.58
C ILE A 271 4.63 -24.80 38.98
N GLU A 272 5.19 -25.89 39.49
CA GLU A 272 4.86 -26.41 40.82
C GLU A 272 5.19 -25.40 41.92
N LEU A 273 6.34 -24.72 41.82
CA LEU A 273 6.75 -23.67 42.75
C LEU A 273 5.81 -22.45 42.70
N LEU A 274 5.49 -21.97 41.50
CA LEU A 274 4.64 -20.79 41.33
C LEU A 274 3.18 -21.07 41.72
N GLN A 275 2.69 -22.28 41.46
CA GLN A 275 1.36 -22.73 41.86
C GLN A 275 1.25 -22.84 43.38
N LYS A 276 2.26 -23.37 44.08
CA LYS A 276 2.33 -23.36 45.56
C LYS A 276 2.35 -21.95 46.14
N SER A 277 2.89 -20.98 45.40
CA SER A 277 2.92 -19.56 45.80
C SER A 277 1.66 -18.75 45.47
N GLY A 278 0.63 -19.39 44.87
CA GLY A 278 -0.64 -18.76 44.50
C GLY A 278 -0.60 -17.86 43.27
N GLN A 279 0.43 -17.98 42.41
CA GLN A 279 0.56 -17.19 41.19
C GLN A 279 -0.15 -17.84 40.00
N ASP A 280 -0.56 -17.02 39.03
CA ASP A 280 -1.17 -17.53 37.79
C ASP A 280 -0.11 -18.23 36.92
N VAL A 281 -0.21 -19.55 36.84
CA VAL A 281 0.67 -20.42 36.06
C VAL A 281 0.09 -20.77 34.69
N ARG A 282 -1.07 -20.21 34.30
CA ARG A 282 -1.78 -20.57 33.06
C ARG A 282 -0.90 -20.49 31.82
N GLY A 283 -0.16 -19.40 31.66
CA GLY A 283 0.76 -19.22 30.54
C GLY A 283 1.86 -20.30 30.49
N LEU A 284 2.41 -20.66 31.64
CA LEU A 284 3.45 -21.69 31.75
C LEU A 284 2.91 -23.10 31.47
N LEU A 285 1.69 -23.39 31.93
CA LEU A 285 1.01 -24.65 31.62
C LEU A 285 0.76 -24.81 30.12
N VAL A 286 0.33 -23.75 29.42
CA VAL A 286 0.17 -23.77 27.95
C VAL A 286 1.49 -24.06 27.25
N GLU A 287 2.60 -23.49 27.73
CA GLU A 287 3.93 -23.72 27.16
C GLU A 287 4.42 -25.15 27.40
N PHE A 288 4.22 -25.69 28.61
CA PHE A 288 4.58 -27.07 28.95
C PHE A 288 3.84 -28.06 28.05
N HIS A 289 2.51 -27.93 27.94
CA HIS A 289 1.71 -28.77 27.05
C HIS A 289 2.08 -28.56 25.58
N GLY A 290 2.40 -27.33 25.17
CA GLY A 290 2.86 -27.02 23.82
C GLY A 290 4.15 -27.75 23.43
N LYS A 291 5.14 -27.83 24.33
CA LYS A 291 6.40 -28.55 24.07
C LYS A 291 6.17 -30.04 23.83
N LEU A 292 5.35 -30.67 24.67
CA LEU A 292 5.01 -32.09 24.52
C LEU A 292 4.18 -32.35 23.25
N ALA A 293 3.26 -31.45 22.93
CA ALA A 293 2.40 -31.56 21.77
C ALA A 293 3.19 -31.44 20.44
N VAL A 294 4.12 -30.47 20.35
CA VAL A 294 5.02 -30.32 19.18
C VAL A 294 5.93 -31.52 19.01
N ALA A 295 6.43 -32.10 20.11
CA ALA A 295 7.22 -33.32 20.06
C ALA A 295 6.39 -34.49 19.49
N ALA A 296 5.15 -34.67 19.94
CA ALA A 296 4.23 -35.73 19.47
C ALA A 296 3.66 -35.47 18.06
N ALA A 297 3.75 -34.25 17.55
CA ALA A 297 3.07 -33.80 16.34
C ALA A 297 3.47 -34.61 15.09
N ALA A 298 4.74 -34.99 14.95
CA ALA A 298 5.21 -35.75 13.79
C ALA A 298 4.47 -37.09 13.65
N LEU A 299 4.28 -37.82 14.76
CA LEU A 299 3.53 -39.08 14.76
C LEU A 299 2.06 -38.87 14.39
N VAL A 300 1.42 -37.85 14.98
CA VAL A 300 0.02 -37.50 14.73
C VAL A 300 -0.20 -37.12 13.26
N PHE A 301 0.69 -36.30 12.71
CA PHE A 301 0.62 -35.87 11.33
C PHE A 301 0.89 -37.00 10.35
N VAL A 302 1.80 -37.93 10.65
CA VAL A 302 1.97 -39.13 9.82
C VAL A 302 0.75 -40.06 9.92
N LEU A 303 0.15 -40.22 11.10
CA LEU A 303 -1.09 -40.99 11.27
C LEU A 303 -2.25 -40.43 10.46
N PHE A 304 -2.33 -39.11 10.31
CA PHE A 304 -3.31 -38.44 9.48
C PHE A 304 -2.95 -38.48 8.00
N GLY A 305 -1.72 -38.09 7.66
CA GLY A 305 -1.24 -37.91 6.30
C GLY A 305 -1.04 -39.21 5.54
N ALA A 306 -0.73 -40.32 6.22
CA ALA A 306 -0.54 -41.60 5.56
C ALA A 306 -1.82 -42.18 4.92
N PRO A 307 -2.93 -42.38 5.66
CA PRO A 307 -4.17 -42.86 5.04
C PRO A 307 -4.74 -41.83 4.06
N LEU A 308 -4.64 -40.53 4.35
CA LEU A 308 -5.14 -39.49 3.45
C LEU A 308 -4.32 -39.38 2.15
N GLY A 309 -3.00 -39.46 2.23
CA GLY A 309 -2.09 -39.46 1.09
C GLY A 309 -2.24 -40.69 0.20
N ALA A 310 -2.50 -41.86 0.80
CA ALA A 310 -2.86 -43.05 0.05
C ALA A 310 -4.22 -42.91 -0.68
N ILE A 311 -5.20 -42.23 -0.06
CA ILE A 311 -6.49 -41.97 -0.68
C ILE A 311 -6.37 -40.93 -1.79
N LEU A 312 -5.65 -39.82 -1.60
CA LEU A 312 -5.58 -38.71 -2.56
C LEU A 312 -4.50 -38.90 -3.65
N GLY A 313 -3.54 -39.80 -3.43
CA GLY A 313 -2.37 -39.99 -4.30
C GLY A 313 -2.67 -40.45 -5.73
N HIS A 314 -3.87 -40.97 -6.02
CA HIS A 314 -4.29 -41.35 -7.37
C HIS A 314 -4.54 -40.15 -8.30
N ARG A 315 -4.65 -38.93 -7.76
CA ARG A 315 -4.94 -37.70 -8.51
C ARG A 315 -3.72 -36.90 -8.97
N GLY A 316 -2.51 -37.43 -8.75
CA GLY A 316 -1.25 -36.86 -9.26
C GLY A 316 -0.30 -36.34 -8.19
N ARG A 317 1.01 -36.37 -8.49
CA ARG A 317 2.11 -36.04 -7.56
C ARG A 317 2.10 -34.57 -7.10
N ALA A 318 1.78 -33.64 -8.00
CA ALA A 318 1.77 -32.19 -7.70
C ALA A 318 0.65 -31.79 -6.73
N LEU A 319 -0.54 -32.36 -6.89
CA LEU A 319 -1.68 -32.11 -6.00
C LEU A 319 -1.37 -32.56 -4.56
N GLY A 320 -0.73 -33.72 -4.39
CA GLY A 320 -0.30 -34.22 -3.08
C GLY A 320 0.71 -33.29 -2.38
N MET A 321 1.60 -32.64 -3.14
CA MET A 321 2.55 -31.66 -2.61
C MET A 321 1.84 -30.40 -2.07
N VAL A 322 0.94 -29.82 -2.87
CA VAL A 322 0.20 -28.61 -2.50
C VAL A 322 -0.70 -28.87 -1.29
N VAL A 323 -1.46 -29.97 -1.31
CA VAL A 323 -2.35 -30.33 -0.20
C VAL A 323 -1.56 -30.63 1.07
N GLY A 324 -0.44 -31.35 0.97
CA GLY A 324 0.43 -31.62 2.12
C GLY A 324 1.00 -30.34 2.74
N PHE A 325 1.41 -29.37 1.91
CA PHE A 325 1.93 -28.08 2.37
C PHE A 325 0.84 -27.22 3.03
N LEU A 326 -0.34 -27.10 2.40
CA LEU A 326 -1.46 -26.32 2.94
C LEU A 326 -1.97 -26.89 4.27
N LEU A 327 -2.06 -28.22 4.39
CA LEU A 327 -2.45 -28.87 5.65
C LEU A 327 -1.40 -28.64 6.75
N ALA A 328 -0.10 -28.68 6.41
CA ALA A 328 0.96 -28.36 7.36
C ALA A 328 0.87 -26.90 7.84
N ALA A 329 0.69 -25.95 6.92
CA ALA A 329 0.53 -24.53 7.24
C ALA A 329 -0.73 -24.26 8.08
N GLY A 330 -1.87 -24.87 7.71
CA GLY A 330 -3.12 -24.77 8.46
C GLY A 330 -3.02 -25.35 9.87
N ALA A 331 -2.33 -26.47 10.05
CA ALA A 331 -2.09 -27.05 11.36
C ALA A 331 -1.21 -26.14 12.25
N GLN A 332 -0.21 -25.48 11.68
CA GLN A 332 0.63 -24.49 12.38
C GLN A 332 -0.18 -23.25 12.78
N ALA A 333 -1.01 -22.72 11.89
CA ALA A 333 -1.89 -21.61 12.21
C ALA A 333 -2.84 -21.97 13.36
N LEU A 334 -3.51 -23.12 13.30
CA LEU A 334 -4.42 -23.58 14.35
C LEU A 334 -3.70 -23.74 15.70
N PHE A 335 -2.44 -24.20 15.70
CA PHE A 335 -1.62 -24.29 16.91
C PHE A 335 -1.32 -22.92 17.54
N LEU A 336 -0.99 -21.92 16.73
CA LEU A 336 -0.76 -20.54 17.22
C LEU A 336 -2.05 -19.93 17.80
N TRP A 337 -3.18 -20.13 17.13
CA TRP A 337 -4.49 -19.67 17.58
C TRP A 337 -4.90 -20.33 18.90
N ALA A 338 -4.81 -21.66 18.99
CA ALA A 338 -5.16 -22.43 20.19
C ALA A 338 -4.34 -22.00 21.42
N ARG A 339 -3.02 -21.81 21.25
CA ARG A 339 -2.14 -21.31 22.32
C ARG A 339 -2.54 -19.91 22.78
N THR A 340 -2.90 -19.02 21.86
CA THR A 340 -3.29 -17.64 22.16
C THR A 340 -4.61 -17.60 22.94
N LEU A 341 -5.61 -18.38 22.51
CA LEU A 341 -6.90 -18.53 23.20
C LEU A 341 -6.73 -19.10 24.62
N ALA A 342 -5.88 -20.11 24.79
CA ALA A 342 -5.63 -20.71 26.09
C ALA A 342 -4.87 -19.79 27.05
N ARG A 343 -3.88 -19.04 26.56
CA ARG A 343 -3.18 -18.01 27.38
C ARG A 343 -4.15 -16.92 27.88
N ARG A 344 -5.12 -16.53 27.04
CA ARG A 344 -6.15 -15.55 27.40
C ARG A 344 -7.27 -16.11 28.28
N GLY A 345 -7.27 -17.42 28.57
CA GLY A 345 -8.27 -18.06 29.43
C GLY A 345 -9.57 -18.49 28.74
N PHE A 346 -9.67 -18.35 27.42
CA PHE A 346 -10.84 -18.84 26.66
C PHE A 346 -10.84 -20.37 26.51
N LEU A 347 -9.67 -21.01 26.63
CA LEU A 347 -9.52 -22.46 26.59
C LEU A 347 -8.71 -22.94 27.80
N PRO A 348 -9.00 -24.14 28.32
CA PRO A 348 -8.13 -24.82 29.27
C PRO A 348 -6.68 -24.91 28.77
N PRO A 349 -5.67 -24.74 29.65
CA PRO A 349 -4.25 -24.73 29.25
C PRO A 349 -3.78 -25.96 28.47
N PHE A 350 -4.32 -27.14 28.82
CA PHE A 350 -3.97 -28.37 28.12
C PHE A 350 -4.45 -28.37 26.66
N LEU A 351 -5.63 -27.81 26.36
CA LEU A 351 -6.13 -27.70 24.99
C LEU A 351 -5.33 -26.68 24.18
N GLY A 352 -4.73 -25.68 24.81
CA GLY A 352 -3.90 -24.69 24.14
C GLY A 352 -2.76 -25.30 23.32
N GLY A 353 -2.11 -26.33 23.85
CA GLY A 353 -1.06 -27.07 23.14
C GLY A 353 -1.59 -28.24 22.31
N TRP A 354 -2.59 -28.97 22.81
CA TRP A 354 -2.99 -30.26 22.24
C TRP A 354 -4.11 -30.20 21.21
N LEU A 355 -4.94 -29.15 21.18
CA LEU A 355 -6.15 -29.10 20.36
C LEU A 355 -5.91 -29.44 18.86
N PRO A 356 -4.93 -28.83 18.15
CA PRO A 356 -4.70 -29.17 16.75
C PRO A 356 -4.33 -30.65 16.58
N HIS A 357 -3.43 -31.15 17.45
CA HIS A 357 -2.95 -32.53 17.37
C HIS A 357 -4.04 -33.56 17.76
N LEU A 358 -4.95 -33.21 18.67
CA LEU A 358 -6.11 -34.04 18.97
C LEU A 358 -7.07 -34.11 17.78
N VAL A 359 -7.34 -32.98 17.11
CA VAL A 359 -8.18 -32.95 15.90
C VAL A 359 -7.57 -33.81 14.80
N PHE A 360 -6.32 -33.54 14.42
CA PHE A 360 -5.63 -34.33 13.39
C PHE A 360 -5.44 -35.80 13.80
N GLY A 361 -5.20 -36.08 15.08
CA GLY A 361 -5.02 -37.43 15.61
C GLY A 361 -6.32 -38.25 15.56
N VAL A 362 -7.45 -37.67 15.97
CA VAL A 362 -8.77 -38.32 15.89
C VAL A 362 -9.14 -38.56 14.43
N LEU A 363 -8.99 -37.56 13.56
CA LEU A 363 -9.27 -37.70 12.13
C LEU A 363 -8.36 -38.75 11.48
N GLY A 364 -7.07 -38.75 11.81
CA GLY A 364 -6.10 -39.73 11.31
C GLY A 364 -6.39 -41.14 11.79
N LEU A 365 -6.80 -41.30 13.06
CA LEU A 365 -7.21 -42.59 13.59
C LEU A 365 -8.49 -43.10 12.92
N LEU A 366 -9.49 -42.24 12.71
CA LEU A 366 -10.71 -42.59 12.00
C LEU A 366 -10.41 -43.00 10.55
N LEU A 367 -9.51 -42.28 9.86
CA LEU A 367 -9.05 -42.62 8.52
C LEU A 367 -8.29 -43.94 8.47
N PHE A 368 -7.38 -44.18 9.42
CA PHE A 368 -6.62 -45.41 9.53
C PHE A 368 -7.54 -46.62 9.80
N LEU A 369 -8.52 -46.47 10.70
CA LEU A 369 -9.54 -47.49 10.98
C LEU A 369 -10.58 -47.60 9.86
N GLY A 370 -10.80 -46.56 9.06
CA GLY A 370 -11.73 -46.55 7.92
C GLY A 370 -11.11 -47.05 6.61
N ALA A 371 -9.78 -47.11 6.52
CA ALA A 371 -9.01 -47.38 5.30
C ALA A 371 -9.44 -48.64 4.51
N ASP A 372 -9.89 -49.69 5.20
CA ASP A 372 -10.30 -50.96 4.58
C ASP A 372 -11.83 -51.07 4.33
N ARG A 373 -12.66 -50.10 4.76
CA ARG A 373 -14.13 -50.14 4.64
C ARG A 373 -14.66 -49.08 3.67
N LEU A 374 -15.11 -49.53 2.49
CA LEU A 374 -15.70 -48.68 1.42
C LEU A 374 -16.81 -47.72 1.89
N ARG A 375 -17.60 -48.07 2.92
CA ARG A 375 -18.73 -47.26 3.42
C ARG A 375 -18.34 -45.99 4.18
N PHE A 376 -17.13 -45.89 4.72
CA PHE A 376 -16.69 -44.70 5.47
C PHE A 376 -16.09 -43.60 4.59
N ARG A 377 -15.87 -43.87 3.29
CA ARG A 377 -15.36 -42.87 2.35
C ARG A 377 -16.33 -41.70 2.15
N GLY A 378 -17.65 -41.91 2.15
CA GLY A 378 -18.64 -40.86 1.88
C GLY A 378 -18.87 -39.87 3.03
N LEU A 379 -19.07 -40.37 4.26
CA LEU A 379 -19.34 -39.52 5.44
C LEU A 379 -18.10 -38.70 5.85
N LEU A 380 -16.92 -39.26 5.63
CA LEU A 380 -15.64 -38.68 6.01
C LEU A 380 -15.12 -37.73 4.91
N PHE A 381 -15.59 -37.87 3.66
CA PHE A 381 -15.46 -36.87 2.60
C PHE A 381 -16.21 -35.58 2.95
N LEU A 382 -17.44 -35.70 3.46
CA LEU A 382 -18.25 -34.54 3.90
C LEU A 382 -17.66 -33.80 5.12
N LEU A 383 -16.95 -34.51 6.01
CA LEU A 383 -16.38 -33.95 7.24
C LEU A 383 -14.95 -33.39 7.11
N LEU A 384 -14.12 -33.93 6.21
CA LEU A 384 -12.74 -33.45 5.98
C LEU A 384 -12.59 -32.53 4.76
N LEU A 385 -13.51 -32.62 3.80
CA LEU A 385 -13.42 -31.94 2.50
C LEU A 385 -14.65 -31.07 2.25
N GLY A 386 -15.12 -30.37 3.28
CA GLY A 386 -15.91 -29.15 3.07
C GLY A 386 -15.18 -28.10 2.20
N THR A 387 -13.91 -28.34 1.82
CA THR A 387 -13.10 -27.47 0.95
C THR A 387 -12.19 -28.20 -0.06
N VAL A 388 -12.31 -29.53 -0.31
CA VAL A 388 -11.56 -30.14 -1.43
C VAL A 388 -12.39 -31.18 -2.18
N GLY A 389 -13.14 -30.68 -3.15
CA GLY A 389 -13.13 -31.24 -4.50
C GLY A 389 -13.29 -32.76 -4.63
N PHE A 390 -14.49 -33.31 -4.41
CA PHE A 390 -15.02 -34.02 -5.58
C PHE A 390 -15.16 -32.89 -6.58
N ALA A 391 -14.66 -33.05 -7.81
CA ALA A 391 -15.11 -32.14 -8.85
C ALA A 391 -16.63 -32.34 -8.87
N ALA A 392 -17.32 -31.52 -8.07
CA ALA A 392 -18.70 -31.25 -8.27
C ALA A 392 -18.75 -30.91 -9.75
N PRO A 393 -19.77 -31.40 -10.46
CA PRO A 393 -19.99 -30.88 -11.80
C PRO A 393 -19.79 -29.34 -11.74
N PRO A 394 -19.11 -28.73 -12.70
CA PRO A 394 -18.69 -27.33 -12.63
C PRO A 394 -19.86 -26.34 -12.48
N PHE A 395 -21.09 -26.85 -12.46
CA PHE A 395 -22.35 -26.16 -12.30
C PHE A 395 -22.96 -26.35 -10.91
N GLN A 396 -23.59 -25.29 -10.41
CA GLN A 396 -24.38 -25.32 -9.18
C GLN A 396 -25.70 -26.04 -9.40
N GLU A 397 -26.36 -25.76 -10.52
CA GLU A 397 -27.63 -26.36 -10.92
C GLU A 397 -27.63 -26.65 -12.43
N LEU A 398 -28.23 -27.77 -12.82
CA LEU A 398 -28.46 -28.13 -14.22
C LEU A 398 -29.91 -28.59 -14.38
N TYR A 399 -30.62 -27.91 -15.27
CA TYR A 399 -31.97 -28.26 -15.72
C TYR A 399 -31.88 -28.70 -17.17
N ALA A 400 -32.53 -29.80 -17.54
CA ALA A 400 -32.57 -30.27 -18.92
C ALA A 400 -33.84 -31.10 -19.14
N ASP A 401 -34.35 -31.11 -20.37
CA ASP A 401 -35.48 -31.95 -20.75
C ASP A 401 -35.06 -33.44 -20.78
N GLU A 402 -33.86 -33.69 -21.31
CA GLU A 402 -33.21 -34.99 -21.30
C GLU A 402 -31.79 -34.87 -20.76
N LEU A 403 -31.42 -35.75 -19.83
CA LEU A 403 -30.07 -35.82 -19.26
C LEU A 403 -29.56 -37.25 -19.29
N VAL A 404 -28.49 -37.48 -20.05
CA VAL A 404 -27.76 -38.75 -20.11
C VAL A 404 -26.45 -38.60 -19.37
N VAL A 405 -26.26 -39.40 -18.32
CA VAL A 405 -25.04 -39.43 -17.52
C VAL A 405 -24.28 -40.71 -17.86
N GLY A 406 -23.02 -40.58 -18.23
CA GLY A 406 -22.12 -41.69 -18.51
C GLY A 406 -21.93 -42.58 -17.28
N SER A 407 -21.74 -43.88 -17.50
CA SER A 407 -21.57 -44.87 -16.43
C SER A 407 -20.35 -44.63 -15.52
N ASP A 408 -19.39 -43.84 -16.01
CA ASP A 408 -18.19 -43.39 -15.30
C ASP A 408 -18.40 -42.10 -14.49
N GLY A 409 -19.57 -41.45 -14.63
CA GLY A 409 -19.89 -40.17 -14.00
C GLY A 409 -19.11 -38.98 -14.54
N LYS A 410 -18.43 -39.14 -15.69
CA LYS A 410 -17.51 -38.14 -16.27
C LYS A 410 -17.99 -37.52 -17.56
N SER A 411 -19.04 -38.06 -18.17
CA SER A 411 -19.68 -37.46 -19.34
C SER A 411 -21.15 -37.14 -19.04
N PHE A 412 -21.57 -35.93 -19.33
CA PHE A 412 -22.97 -35.50 -19.30
C PHE A 412 -23.36 -35.07 -20.69
N GLN A 413 -24.53 -35.52 -21.15
CA GLN A 413 -25.17 -35.03 -22.36
C GLN A 413 -26.56 -34.56 -21.98
N ALA A 414 -26.90 -33.34 -22.37
CA ALA A 414 -28.17 -32.71 -22.04
C ALA A 414 -28.79 -32.05 -23.27
N VAL A 415 -30.11 -32.13 -23.38
CA VAL A 415 -30.91 -31.47 -24.42
C VAL A 415 -31.78 -30.40 -23.77
N ASN A 416 -31.84 -29.21 -24.37
CA ASN A 416 -32.47 -28.01 -23.81
C ASN A 416 -31.99 -27.73 -22.38
N ALA A 417 -30.67 -27.63 -22.23
CA ALA A 417 -30.02 -27.52 -20.95
C ALA A 417 -29.92 -26.05 -20.49
N LYS A 418 -30.30 -25.78 -19.24
CA LYS A 418 -29.98 -24.56 -18.50
C LYS A 418 -29.02 -24.90 -17.36
N VAL A 419 -27.82 -24.35 -17.43
CA VAL A 419 -26.71 -24.60 -16.51
C VAL A 419 -26.38 -23.31 -15.76
N ILE A 420 -26.45 -23.36 -14.43
CA ILE A 420 -26.08 -22.23 -13.57
C ILE A 420 -24.67 -22.46 -13.06
N LEU A 421 -23.72 -21.65 -13.54
CA LEU A 421 -22.35 -21.56 -13.07
C LEU A 421 -22.25 -20.39 -12.07
N SER A 422 -21.18 -20.29 -11.28
CA SER A 422 -21.08 -19.32 -10.18
C SER A 422 -21.41 -17.87 -10.56
N ASP A 423 -20.98 -17.42 -11.74
CA ASP A 423 -21.19 -16.04 -12.22
C ASP A 423 -21.88 -15.96 -13.59
N TYR A 424 -22.31 -17.10 -14.16
CA TYR A 424 -22.83 -17.18 -15.53
C TYR A 424 -24.03 -18.13 -15.61
N ILE A 425 -25.06 -17.76 -16.37
CA ILE A 425 -26.17 -18.65 -16.71
C ILE A 425 -26.01 -19.04 -18.17
N LEU A 426 -25.95 -20.34 -18.45
CA LEU A 426 -25.78 -20.87 -19.81
C LEU A 426 -27.02 -21.66 -20.20
N THR A 427 -27.64 -21.30 -21.31
CA THR A 427 -28.75 -22.03 -21.93
C THR A 427 -28.32 -22.54 -23.30
N ALA A 428 -28.51 -23.83 -23.58
CA ALA A 428 -28.11 -24.44 -24.85
C ALA A 428 -29.09 -25.52 -25.31
N GLN A 429 -29.28 -25.67 -26.62
CA GLN A 429 -30.11 -26.74 -27.17
C GLN A 429 -29.47 -28.11 -26.99
N ARG A 430 -28.15 -28.22 -27.21
CA ARG A 430 -27.37 -29.41 -26.88
C ARG A 430 -26.16 -29.02 -26.07
N LEU A 431 -25.94 -29.74 -24.99
CA LEU A 431 -24.79 -29.55 -24.12
C LEU A 431 -24.14 -30.90 -23.86
N SER A 432 -22.84 -30.97 -24.12
CA SER A 432 -22.00 -32.10 -23.76
C SER A 432 -20.89 -31.61 -22.84
N LEU A 433 -20.70 -32.32 -21.73
CA LEU A 433 -19.68 -32.01 -20.75
C LEU A 433 -18.88 -33.29 -20.48
N VAL A 434 -17.57 -33.27 -20.76
CA VAL A 434 -16.70 -34.45 -20.61
C VAL A 434 -15.50 -34.10 -19.74
N GLU A 435 -15.22 -34.91 -18.71
CA GLU A 435 -14.05 -34.79 -17.86
C GLU A 435 -12.93 -35.73 -18.34
N GLU A 436 -11.93 -35.16 -19.02
CA GLU A 436 -10.67 -35.86 -19.31
C GLU A 436 -9.59 -35.52 -18.26
N GLU A 437 -8.72 -34.55 -18.53
CA GLU A 437 -7.80 -33.93 -17.55
C GLU A 437 -8.37 -32.64 -16.93
N GLN A 438 -9.32 -32.02 -17.64
CA GLN A 438 -10.10 -30.84 -17.26
C GLN A 438 -11.51 -31.01 -17.84
N TRP A 439 -12.49 -30.25 -17.35
CA TRP A 439 -13.85 -30.32 -17.88
C TRP A 439 -13.90 -29.61 -19.23
N VAL A 440 -14.35 -30.30 -20.27
CA VAL A 440 -14.60 -29.71 -21.59
C VAL A 440 -16.09 -29.64 -21.79
N LEU A 441 -16.62 -28.42 -21.85
CA LEU A 441 -18.01 -28.10 -22.15
C LEU A 441 -18.13 -27.75 -23.63
N SER A 442 -18.96 -28.48 -24.36
CA SER A 442 -19.34 -28.21 -25.74
C SER A 442 -20.83 -27.94 -25.79
N ALA A 443 -21.23 -26.79 -26.31
CA ALA A 443 -22.63 -26.39 -26.43
C ALA A 443 -22.96 -25.91 -27.85
N GLU A 444 -24.15 -26.28 -28.34
CA GLU A 444 -24.73 -25.84 -29.62
C GLU A 444 -25.94 -24.94 -29.36
N GLU A 445 -26.07 -23.88 -30.16
CA GLU A 445 -27.06 -22.80 -30.02
C GLU A 445 -27.13 -22.31 -28.56
N VAL A 446 -26.05 -21.69 -28.13
CA VAL A 446 -25.83 -21.30 -26.74
C VAL A 446 -26.13 -19.82 -26.53
N GLU A 447 -26.72 -19.53 -25.39
CA GLU A 447 -26.95 -18.21 -24.84
C GLU A 447 -26.32 -18.16 -23.45
N VAL A 448 -25.45 -17.17 -23.22
CA VAL A 448 -24.69 -16.96 -21.98
C VAL A 448 -25.08 -15.60 -21.42
N GLU A 449 -25.71 -15.61 -20.25
CA GLU A 449 -26.06 -14.42 -19.49
C GLU A 449 -24.96 -14.13 -18.45
N LEU A 450 -24.38 -12.92 -18.55
CA LEU A 450 -23.33 -12.37 -17.68
C LEU A 450 -23.91 -11.26 -16.82
N LYS A 451 -23.29 -10.94 -15.67
CA LYS A 451 -23.67 -9.75 -14.88
C LYS A 451 -23.66 -8.45 -15.70
N GLU A 452 -22.71 -8.36 -16.63
CA GLU A 452 -22.44 -7.15 -17.42
C GLU A 452 -23.09 -7.20 -18.82
N GLY A 453 -23.66 -8.33 -19.26
CA GLY A 453 -24.10 -8.46 -20.65
C GLY A 453 -24.67 -9.83 -21.02
N LYS A 454 -24.92 -10.03 -22.31
CA LYS A 454 -25.49 -11.27 -22.86
C LYS A 454 -24.74 -11.65 -24.14
N ILE A 455 -24.42 -12.92 -24.32
CA ILE A 455 -23.74 -13.46 -25.51
C ILE A 455 -24.56 -14.62 -26.08
N GLU A 456 -24.80 -14.60 -27.38
CA GLU A 456 -25.42 -15.67 -28.16
C GLU A 456 -24.40 -16.22 -29.15
N ALA A 457 -24.31 -17.54 -29.30
CA ALA A 457 -23.36 -18.17 -30.21
C ALA A 457 -23.89 -19.48 -30.80
N LYS A 458 -23.49 -19.79 -32.04
CA LYS A 458 -23.85 -21.09 -32.64
C LYS A 458 -23.15 -22.25 -31.97
N ALA A 459 -21.89 -22.07 -31.57
CA ALA A 459 -21.13 -23.08 -30.85
C ALA A 459 -20.21 -22.46 -29.80
N LEU A 460 -20.14 -23.11 -28.64
CA LEU A 460 -19.23 -22.77 -27.56
C LEU A 460 -18.46 -24.01 -27.15
N LEU A 461 -17.14 -23.85 -27.03
CA LEU A 461 -16.26 -24.85 -26.45
C LEU A 461 -15.47 -24.21 -25.31
N ALA A 462 -15.77 -24.61 -24.09
CA ALA A 462 -15.15 -24.07 -22.89
C ALA A 462 -14.35 -25.15 -22.15
N TRP A 463 -13.15 -24.76 -21.71
CA TRP A 463 -12.29 -25.58 -20.86
C TRP A 463 -12.37 -25.03 -19.44
N LEU A 464 -12.87 -25.85 -18.53
CA LEU A 464 -13.00 -25.52 -17.11
C LEU A 464 -12.03 -26.36 -16.29
N SER A 465 -11.42 -25.73 -15.29
CA SER A 465 -10.56 -26.42 -14.34
C SER A 465 -11.33 -27.49 -13.56
N SER A 466 -10.62 -28.37 -12.85
CA SER A 466 -11.22 -29.36 -11.94
C SER A 466 -12.06 -28.74 -10.81
N ALA A 467 -11.94 -27.43 -10.58
CA ALA A 467 -12.72 -26.66 -9.60
C ALA A 467 -13.91 -25.91 -10.23
N GLY A 468 -14.12 -26.01 -11.55
CA GLY A 468 -15.19 -25.35 -12.29
C GLY A 468 -14.88 -23.92 -12.76
N GLU A 469 -13.69 -23.38 -12.47
CA GLU A 469 -13.26 -22.09 -13.01
C GLU A 469 -13.03 -22.18 -14.52
N LEU A 470 -13.57 -21.23 -15.29
CA LEU A 470 -13.30 -21.09 -16.72
C LEU A 470 -11.81 -20.79 -16.92
N ARG A 471 -11.15 -21.54 -17.80
CA ARG A 471 -9.74 -21.30 -18.20
C ARG A 471 -9.65 -20.70 -19.59
N GLN A 472 -10.47 -21.23 -20.48
CA GLN A 472 -10.52 -20.80 -21.86
C GLN A 472 -11.92 -21.05 -22.40
N ALA A 473 -12.40 -20.18 -23.27
CA ALA A 473 -13.66 -20.37 -23.99
C ALA A 473 -13.47 -19.96 -25.44
N LYS A 474 -13.87 -20.83 -26.36
CA LYS A 474 -13.90 -20.59 -27.79
C LYS A 474 -15.34 -20.51 -28.27
N LEU A 475 -15.68 -19.44 -28.96
CA LEU A 475 -17.00 -19.17 -29.53
C LEU A 475 -16.90 -19.16 -31.05
N GLN A 476 -17.94 -19.63 -31.73
CA GLN A 476 -18.09 -19.54 -33.18
C GLN A 476 -19.42 -18.88 -33.54
N ASP A 477 -19.38 -18.00 -34.53
CA ASP A 477 -20.50 -17.17 -35.01
C ASP A 477 -21.32 -16.63 -33.83
N PHE A 478 -20.72 -15.71 -33.07
CA PHE A 478 -21.31 -15.18 -31.85
C PHE A 478 -21.60 -13.69 -31.95
N SER A 479 -22.61 -13.26 -31.21
CA SER A 479 -22.99 -11.86 -31.05
C SER A 479 -23.38 -11.61 -29.61
N GLY A 480 -23.23 -10.37 -29.14
CA GLY A 480 -23.60 -10.05 -27.78
C GLY A 480 -23.60 -8.57 -27.50
N GLU A 481 -23.98 -8.26 -26.27
CA GLU A 481 -23.89 -6.94 -25.68
C GLU A 481 -23.11 -7.00 -24.37
N THR A 482 -22.30 -5.99 -24.10
CA THR A 482 -21.61 -5.82 -22.82
C THR A 482 -21.71 -4.38 -22.35
N ARG A 483 -21.95 -4.17 -21.06
CA ARG A 483 -22.02 -2.85 -20.43
C ARG A 483 -20.71 -2.52 -19.75
N PHE A 484 -20.22 -1.30 -19.93
CA PHE A 484 -19.01 -0.80 -19.27
C PHE A 484 -19.21 0.64 -18.80
N SER A 485 -18.45 1.06 -17.78
CA SER A 485 -18.51 2.42 -17.24
C SER A 485 -17.53 3.32 -18.00
N GLY A 486 -18.05 4.21 -18.84
CA GLY A 486 -17.26 5.27 -19.46
C GLY A 486 -17.11 6.49 -18.54
N PRO A 487 -16.19 7.43 -18.85
CA PRO A 487 -15.94 8.61 -18.03
C PRO A 487 -17.15 9.56 -17.90
N GLU A 488 -18.10 9.52 -18.83
CA GLU A 488 -19.32 10.36 -18.80
C GLU A 488 -20.60 9.59 -18.41
N LYS A 489 -20.70 8.28 -18.71
CA LYS A 489 -21.88 7.44 -18.50
C LYS A 489 -21.54 5.94 -18.63
N GLU A 490 -22.43 5.07 -18.15
CA GLU A 490 -22.43 3.66 -18.58
C GLU A 490 -22.80 3.54 -20.05
N GLU A 491 -22.08 2.69 -20.77
CA GLU A 491 -22.27 2.46 -22.20
C GLU A 491 -22.40 0.97 -22.51
N THR A 492 -23.16 0.65 -23.56
CA THR A 492 -23.35 -0.71 -24.05
C THR A 492 -22.59 -0.87 -25.37
N LEU A 493 -21.69 -1.85 -25.43
CA LEU A 493 -21.00 -2.27 -26.64
C LEU A 493 -21.75 -3.47 -27.24
N LEU A 494 -22.25 -3.31 -28.46
CA LEU A 494 -22.78 -4.39 -29.28
C LEU A 494 -21.66 -4.94 -30.17
N PHE A 495 -21.52 -6.26 -30.23
CA PHE A 495 -20.49 -6.89 -31.04
C PHE A 495 -20.98 -8.19 -31.69
N SER A 496 -20.36 -8.54 -32.82
CA SER A 496 -20.49 -9.85 -33.47
C SER A 496 -19.14 -10.30 -34.04
N ALA A 497 -18.91 -11.60 -34.13
CA ALA A 497 -17.66 -12.15 -34.64
C ALA A 497 -17.82 -13.59 -35.13
N GLN A 498 -16.95 -13.99 -36.08
CA GLN A 498 -16.94 -15.34 -36.65
C GLN A 498 -16.27 -16.36 -35.72
N GLU A 499 -15.13 -15.99 -35.14
CA GLU A 499 -14.43 -16.81 -34.15
C GLU A 499 -13.98 -15.93 -32.98
N GLY A 500 -14.10 -16.45 -31.76
CA GLY A 500 -13.69 -15.75 -30.54
C GLY A 500 -13.00 -16.72 -29.59
N MET A 501 -11.99 -16.26 -28.87
CA MET A 501 -11.29 -17.04 -27.87
C MET A 501 -10.97 -16.15 -26.66
N ALA A 502 -11.57 -16.46 -25.53
CA ALA A 502 -11.30 -15.80 -24.26
C ALA A 502 -10.43 -16.70 -23.38
N THR A 503 -9.44 -16.10 -22.71
CA THR A 503 -8.50 -16.77 -21.79
C THR A 503 -8.61 -16.13 -20.41
N PHE A 504 -8.67 -16.99 -19.40
CA PHE A 504 -8.90 -16.61 -18.02
C PHE A 504 -7.78 -17.14 -17.12
N GLU A 505 -7.36 -16.33 -16.15
CA GLU A 505 -6.39 -16.71 -15.13
C GLU A 505 -7.01 -16.51 -13.75
N LYS A 506 -7.17 -17.61 -12.98
CA LYS A 506 -7.83 -17.61 -11.67
C LYS A 506 -9.27 -17.02 -11.69
N GLY A 507 -9.99 -17.22 -12.80
CA GLY A 507 -11.36 -16.73 -12.98
C GLY A 507 -11.47 -15.30 -13.53
N GLU A 508 -10.38 -14.55 -13.63
CA GLU A 508 -10.37 -13.21 -14.23
C GLU A 508 -10.05 -13.28 -15.74
N LEU A 509 -10.72 -12.46 -16.54
CA LEU A 509 -10.50 -12.38 -17.98
C LEU A 509 -9.18 -11.65 -18.25
N VAL A 510 -8.22 -12.33 -18.90
CA VAL A 510 -6.88 -11.77 -19.16
C VAL A 510 -6.68 -11.41 -20.63
N ARG A 511 -7.33 -12.15 -21.53
CA ARG A 511 -7.12 -11.99 -22.97
C ARG A 511 -8.35 -12.43 -23.76
N VAL A 512 -8.76 -11.64 -24.73
CA VAL A 512 -9.81 -11.96 -25.70
C VAL A 512 -9.23 -11.81 -27.10
N GLU A 513 -9.40 -12.84 -27.92
CA GLU A 513 -9.09 -12.83 -29.34
C GLU A 513 -10.38 -12.96 -30.12
N GLY A 514 -10.50 -12.24 -31.23
CA GLY A 514 -11.63 -12.32 -32.14
C GLY A 514 -11.17 -12.24 -33.58
N LYS A 515 -11.88 -12.92 -34.48
CA LYS A 515 -11.70 -12.82 -35.93
C LYS A 515 -12.99 -12.42 -36.62
N GLY A 516 -12.87 -11.55 -37.61
CA GLY A 516 -14.02 -10.99 -38.33
C GLY A 516 -14.98 -10.29 -37.37
N VAL A 517 -14.43 -9.47 -36.46
CA VAL A 517 -15.20 -8.80 -35.42
C VAL A 517 -15.83 -7.53 -35.98
N VAL A 518 -17.11 -7.33 -35.67
CA VAL A 518 -17.87 -6.11 -35.93
C VAL A 518 -18.35 -5.59 -34.59
N PHE A 519 -18.13 -4.31 -34.30
CA PHE A 519 -18.62 -3.73 -33.05
C PHE A 519 -19.07 -2.28 -33.20
N THR A 520 -19.98 -1.87 -32.32
CA THR A 520 -20.50 -0.51 -32.21
C THR A 520 -21.00 -0.25 -30.79
N THR A 521 -20.88 0.99 -30.31
CA THR A 521 -21.52 1.44 -29.05
C THR A 521 -22.88 2.07 -29.27
N CYS A 522 -23.38 2.00 -30.51
CA CYS A 522 -24.73 2.43 -30.85
C CYS A 522 -25.77 1.42 -30.37
N PRO A 523 -27.00 1.86 -30.04
CA PRO A 523 -28.05 1.00 -29.49
C PRO A 523 -28.57 -0.06 -30.47
N CYS A 524 -28.24 0.04 -31.76
CA CYS A 524 -28.62 -0.90 -32.81
C CYS A 524 -27.49 -1.06 -33.83
N THR A 525 -27.42 -2.23 -34.48
CA THR A 525 -26.41 -2.55 -35.51
C THR A 525 -26.88 -2.26 -36.94
N GLU A 526 -28.15 -2.51 -37.27
CA GLU A 526 -28.69 -2.35 -38.65
C GLU A 526 -28.71 -0.89 -39.14
N SER A 527 -28.77 0.08 -38.24
CA SER A 527 -28.80 1.52 -38.54
C SER A 527 -27.78 2.31 -37.73
N ALA A 528 -26.71 1.65 -37.27
CA ALA A 528 -25.67 2.29 -36.49
C ALA A 528 -25.03 3.46 -37.26
N PRO A 529 -24.98 4.67 -36.69
CA PRO A 529 -24.24 5.80 -37.27
C PRO A 529 -22.78 5.47 -37.61
N TYR A 530 -22.16 4.55 -36.85
CA TYR A 530 -20.86 3.98 -37.17
C TYR A 530 -20.79 2.48 -36.85
N LEU A 531 -19.99 1.78 -37.64
CA LEU A 531 -19.64 0.36 -37.46
C LEU A 531 -18.13 0.21 -37.63
N VAL A 532 -17.51 -0.55 -36.74
CA VAL A 532 -16.09 -0.87 -36.85
C VAL A 532 -15.95 -2.34 -37.21
N TRP A 533 -15.29 -2.60 -38.34
CA TRP A 533 -14.92 -3.92 -38.80
C TRP A 533 -13.45 -4.18 -38.52
N ALA A 534 -13.16 -5.36 -37.99
CA ALA A 534 -11.83 -5.81 -37.62
C ALA A 534 -11.59 -7.22 -38.16
N GLU A 535 -10.49 -7.43 -38.87
CA GLU A 535 -10.12 -8.77 -39.31
C GLU A 535 -9.63 -9.62 -38.14
N GLU A 536 -8.71 -9.06 -37.33
CA GLU A 536 -8.25 -9.65 -36.08
C GLU A 536 -8.38 -8.62 -34.95
N PHE A 537 -8.85 -9.09 -33.82
CA PHE A 537 -9.11 -8.31 -32.61
C PHE A 537 -8.40 -9.00 -31.45
N LEU A 538 -7.60 -8.26 -30.70
CA LEU A 538 -6.89 -8.75 -29.52
C LEU A 538 -7.05 -7.75 -28.39
N LEU A 539 -7.78 -8.13 -27.36
CA LEU A 539 -8.12 -7.32 -26.21
C LEU A 539 -7.47 -7.90 -24.94
N PHE A 540 -6.77 -7.03 -24.22
CA PHE A 540 -6.29 -7.24 -22.87
C PHE A 540 -7.08 -6.32 -21.94
N PRO A 541 -8.03 -6.85 -21.14
CA PRO A 541 -8.89 -6.05 -20.27
C PRO A 541 -8.08 -5.09 -19.39
N GLU A 542 -8.61 -3.88 -19.16
CA GLU A 542 -7.97 -2.80 -18.38
C GLU A 542 -6.58 -2.33 -18.88
N ARG A 543 -6.13 -2.83 -20.04
CA ARG A 543 -4.78 -2.57 -20.55
C ARG A 543 -4.83 -2.07 -21.99
N TRP A 544 -5.21 -2.92 -22.93
CA TRP A 544 -4.96 -2.68 -24.36
C TRP A 544 -5.98 -3.32 -25.28
N LEU A 545 -6.29 -2.64 -26.38
CA LEU A 545 -7.03 -3.13 -27.53
C LEU A 545 -6.13 -3.02 -28.76
N PHE A 546 -5.87 -4.14 -29.44
CA PHE A 546 -5.19 -4.22 -30.71
C PHE A 546 -6.13 -4.72 -31.79
N VAL A 547 -6.14 -4.03 -32.94
CA VAL A 547 -7.01 -4.37 -34.06
C VAL A 547 -6.19 -4.35 -35.34
N ARG A 548 -6.31 -5.41 -36.15
CA ARG A 548 -5.67 -5.52 -37.46
C ARG A 548 -6.68 -5.33 -38.58
N ASN A 549 -6.26 -4.63 -39.63
CA ASN A 549 -7.08 -4.30 -40.79
C ASN A 549 -8.44 -3.71 -40.38
N LEU A 550 -8.37 -2.72 -39.51
CA LEU A 550 -9.54 -2.00 -39.03
C LEU A 550 -10.15 -1.18 -40.17
N ARG A 551 -11.47 -1.25 -40.31
CA ARG A 551 -12.26 -0.42 -41.23
C ARG A 551 -13.43 0.20 -40.47
N VAL A 552 -13.54 1.51 -40.56
CA VAL A 552 -14.66 2.26 -39.99
C VAL A 552 -15.63 2.58 -41.11
N GLU A 553 -16.88 2.22 -40.89
CA GLU A 553 -18.00 2.63 -41.71
C GLU A 553 -18.81 3.67 -40.95
N SER A 554 -19.19 4.75 -41.64
CA SER A 554 -20.11 5.76 -41.14
C SER A 554 -21.31 5.84 -42.07
N PHE A 555 -22.51 5.69 -41.52
CA PHE A 555 -23.76 5.61 -42.29
C PHE A 555 -23.70 4.59 -43.46
N GLY A 556 -23.01 3.47 -43.25
CA GLY A 556 -22.85 2.40 -44.25
C GLY A 556 -21.76 2.63 -45.30
N TYR A 557 -21.01 3.73 -45.24
CA TYR A 557 -19.90 4.01 -46.15
C TYR A 557 -18.55 3.87 -45.44
N PRO A 558 -17.56 3.16 -46.00
CA PRO A 558 -16.23 3.06 -45.42
C PRO A 558 -15.51 4.41 -45.48
N VAL A 559 -15.18 4.97 -44.31
CA VAL A 559 -14.56 6.30 -44.18
C VAL A 559 -13.09 6.24 -43.80
N VAL A 560 -12.68 5.24 -43.00
CA VAL A 560 -11.32 5.09 -42.51
C VAL A 560 -10.88 3.64 -42.63
N TRP A 561 -9.65 3.42 -43.09
CA TRP A 561 -8.99 2.12 -43.05
C TRP A 561 -7.61 2.26 -42.41
N LEU A 562 -7.32 1.37 -41.47
CA LEU A 562 -6.07 1.31 -40.73
C LEU A 562 -5.53 -0.13 -40.74
N PRO A 563 -4.27 -0.35 -41.16
CA PRO A 563 -3.69 -1.69 -41.17
C PRO A 563 -3.50 -2.25 -39.75
N LEU A 564 -3.22 -1.38 -38.79
CA LEU A 564 -3.10 -1.70 -37.37
C LEU A 564 -3.61 -0.52 -36.54
N TYR A 565 -4.38 -0.82 -35.50
CA TYR A 565 -4.85 0.13 -34.51
C TYR A 565 -4.54 -0.41 -33.11
N ALA A 566 -4.08 0.45 -32.21
CA ALA A 566 -3.82 0.11 -30.82
C ALA A 566 -4.38 1.21 -29.93
N ALA A 567 -5.14 0.84 -28.90
CA ALA A 567 -5.72 1.76 -27.94
C ALA A 567 -5.50 1.24 -26.52
N ARG A 568 -5.19 2.15 -25.59
CA ARG A 568 -5.20 1.84 -24.15
C ARG A 568 -6.62 1.95 -23.63
N LEU A 569 -7.01 1.03 -22.75
CA LEU A 569 -8.31 1.05 -22.06
C LEU A 569 -8.13 1.65 -20.65
N GLY A 570 -9.09 2.45 -20.17
CA GLY A 570 -9.07 3.03 -18.82
C GLY A 570 -9.20 4.57 -18.74
N GLU A 571 -8.22 5.34 -19.22
CA GLU A 571 -8.23 6.82 -19.18
C GLU A 571 -7.46 7.44 -20.36
N GLU A 572 -7.90 8.65 -20.79
CA GLU A 572 -7.35 9.53 -21.84
C GLU A 572 -6.65 8.82 -23.03
N GLY A 573 -7.46 8.40 -23.99
CA GLY A 573 -7.07 7.84 -25.28
C GLY A 573 -6.92 8.89 -26.38
N VAL A 574 -6.40 8.46 -27.51
CA VAL A 574 -6.11 9.32 -28.66
C VAL A 574 -7.31 9.26 -29.61
N PRO A 575 -7.78 10.39 -30.19
CA PRO A 575 -8.95 10.38 -31.07
C PRO A 575 -8.76 9.40 -32.23
N PHE A 576 -9.77 8.57 -32.44
CA PHE A 576 -9.76 7.47 -33.40
C PHE A 576 -9.91 7.97 -34.85
N LEU A 577 -10.66 9.05 -35.04
CA LEU A 577 -11.00 9.61 -36.35
C LEU A 577 -10.16 10.86 -36.65
N PRO A 578 -9.78 11.08 -37.92
CA PRO A 578 -9.07 12.29 -38.31
C PRO A 578 -9.98 13.53 -38.20
N GLU A 579 -9.43 14.64 -37.75
CA GLU A 579 -10.08 15.95 -37.79
C GLU A 579 -9.75 16.63 -39.13
N PHE A 580 -10.70 17.38 -39.68
CA PHE A 580 -10.44 18.19 -40.85
C PHE A 580 -11.08 19.57 -40.71
N GLY A 581 -10.53 20.54 -41.42
CA GLY A 581 -11.07 21.88 -41.39
C GLY A 581 -10.30 22.84 -42.27
N ARG A 582 -10.57 24.12 -42.08
CA ARG A 582 -9.87 25.21 -42.77
C ARG A 582 -9.40 26.21 -41.72
N THR A 583 -8.19 26.73 -41.89
CA THR A 583 -7.63 27.82 -41.09
C THR A 583 -7.13 28.93 -42.02
N GLY A 584 -6.52 29.98 -41.46
CA GLY A 584 -5.82 31.00 -42.26
C GLY A 584 -4.70 30.44 -43.16
N LEU A 585 -4.17 29.24 -42.87
CA LEU A 585 -3.18 28.53 -43.70
C LEU A 585 -3.80 27.64 -44.79
N GLY A 586 -5.12 27.67 -44.94
CA GLY A 586 -5.88 26.83 -45.87
C GLY A 586 -6.50 25.61 -45.20
N TRP A 587 -6.87 24.61 -46.01
CA TRP A 587 -7.35 23.33 -45.50
C TRP A 587 -6.30 22.66 -44.61
N PHE A 588 -6.76 21.93 -43.59
CA PHE A 588 -5.92 21.05 -42.80
C PHE A 588 -6.58 19.70 -42.58
N LEU A 589 -5.76 18.66 -42.48
CA LEU A 589 -6.13 17.32 -42.04
C LEU A 589 -5.23 16.99 -40.85
N ARG A 590 -5.82 16.78 -39.68
CA ARG A 590 -5.11 16.34 -38.48
C ARG A 590 -5.42 14.88 -38.22
N TRP A 591 -4.38 14.07 -38.14
CA TRP A 591 -4.50 12.65 -37.83
C TRP A 591 -3.64 12.31 -36.63
N SER A 592 -4.22 11.56 -35.70
CA SER A 592 -3.53 11.03 -34.54
C SER A 592 -3.36 9.54 -34.73
N ILE A 593 -2.12 9.12 -34.94
CA ILE A 593 -1.76 7.72 -35.18
C ILE A 593 -1.26 7.15 -33.84
N PRO A 594 -2.05 6.31 -33.15
CA PRO A 594 -1.61 5.77 -31.87
C PRO A 594 -0.46 4.78 -32.07
N TRP A 595 0.44 4.75 -31.10
CA TRP A 595 1.52 3.77 -31.02
C TRP A 595 1.70 3.30 -29.58
N SER A 596 2.32 2.15 -29.42
CA SER A 596 2.65 1.58 -28.11
C SER A 596 4.02 0.93 -28.16
N LEU A 597 4.78 1.07 -27.08
CA LEU A 597 6.08 0.43 -26.89
C LEU A 597 6.04 -0.42 -25.62
N GLY A 598 5.85 -1.73 -25.81
CA GLY A 598 5.67 -2.68 -24.70
C GLY A 598 4.36 -2.44 -23.94
N GLU A 599 4.28 -2.93 -22.70
CA GLU A 599 3.03 -2.88 -21.93
C GLU A 599 2.80 -1.56 -21.16
N GLY A 600 3.77 -0.63 -21.16
CA GLY A 600 3.80 0.49 -20.20
C GLY A 600 4.00 1.89 -20.79
N THR A 601 4.25 2.04 -22.09
CA THR A 601 4.39 3.35 -22.76
C THR A 601 3.48 3.43 -23.97
N VAL A 602 2.63 4.45 -24.00
CA VAL A 602 1.59 4.66 -25.01
C VAL A 602 1.77 6.04 -25.60
N GLY A 603 1.39 6.25 -26.84
CA GLY A 603 1.50 7.57 -27.42
C GLY A 603 0.71 7.75 -28.69
N ALA A 604 0.82 8.95 -29.25
CA ALA A 604 0.32 9.27 -30.58
C ALA A 604 1.40 9.98 -31.36
N VAL A 605 1.52 9.61 -32.63
CA VAL A 605 2.14 10.48 -33.64
C VAL A 605 1.02 11.36 -34.17
N LEU A 606 1.12 12.67 -33.91
CA LEU A 606 0.20 13.66 -34.42
C LEU A 606 0.75 14.17 -35.75
N LEU A 607 -0.08 14.18 -36.79
CA LEU A 607 0.29 14.72 -38.10
C LEU A 607 -0.78 15.72 -38.50
N THR A 608 -0.44 17.01 -38.55
CA THR A 608 -1.33 18.03 -39.12
C THR A 608 -0.79 18.44 -40.48
N TRP A 609 -1.49 18.05 -41.54
CA TRP A 609 -1.13 18.38 -42.92
C TRP A 609 -1.93 19.58 -43.42
N TYR A 610 -1.23 20.60 -43.90
CA TYR A 610 -1.77 21.79 -44.54
C TYR A 610 -1.47 21.76 -46.05
N PRO A 611 -2.34 21.18 -46.90
CA PRO A 611 -2.11 21.04 -48.34
C PRO A 611 -1.80 22.36 -49.07
N GLU A 612 -2.55 23.43 -48.79
CA GLU A 612 -2.36 24.72 -49.49
C GLU A 612 -1.02 25.39 -49.13
N ALA A 613 -0.56 25.21 -47.90
CA ALA A 613 0.72 25.74 -47.43
C ALA A 613 1.92 24.81 -47.74
N GLY A 614 1.68 23.59 -48.22
CA GLY A 614 2.72 22.57 -48.38
C GLY A 614 3.44 22.23 -47.06
N ARG A 615 2.77 22.40 -45.92
CA ARG A 615 3.34 22.28 -44.56
C ARG A 615 2.78 21.05 -43.86
N VAL A 616 3.63 20.34 -43.12
CA VAL A 616 3.22 19.27 -42.20
C VAL A 616 3.79 19.61 -40.83
N ASP A 617 2.91 19.65 -39.84
CA ASP A 617 3.29 19.84 -38.44
C ASP A 617 3.25 18.48 -37.73
N PRO A 618 4.43 17.86 -37.50
CA PRO A 618 4.52 16.63 -36.76
C PRO A 618 4.45 16.91 -35.26
N GLY A 619 3.82 16.00 -34.52
CA GLY A 619 3.84 15.96 -33.08
C GLY A 619 4.02 14.55 -32.57
N LEU A 620 4.54 14.44 -31.34
CA LEU A 620 4.69 13.18 -30.64
C LEU A 620 4.17 13.34 -29.23
N GLN A 621 3.22 12.51 -28.86
CA GLN A 621 2.78 12.35 -27.49
C GLN A 621 3.21 10.99 -26.99
N ALA A 622 3.67 10.91 -25.75
CA ALA A 622 3.96 9.67 -25.05
C ALA A 622 3.55 9.80 -23.58
N ILE A 623 2.97 8.75 -23.02
CA ILE A 623 2.53 8.65 -21.65
C ILE A 623 2.96 7.28 -21.14
N TRP A 624 3.57 7.25 -19.96
CA TRP A 624 3.97 6.03 -19.28
C TRP A 624 3.73 6.15 -17.78
N GLN A 625 3.93 5.08 -17.02
CA GLN A 625 3.61 5.06 -15.58
C GLN A 625 4.30 6.16 -14.76
N SER A 626 5.51 6.58 -15.16
CA SER A 626 6.32 7.56 -14.44
C SER A 626 6.40 8.92 -15.15
N GLY A 627 5.56 9.22 -16.14
CA GLY A 627 5.63 10.51 -16.82
C GLY A 627 4.85 10.66 -18.12
N SER A 628 4.98 11.84 -18.70
CA SER A 628 4.41 12.19 -20.00
C SER A 628 5.33 13.10 -20.80
N LEU A 629 5.24 13.00 -22.11
CA LEU A 629 5.99 13.76 -23.10
C LEU A 629 5.00 14.24 -24.16
N SER A 630 5.07 15.52 -24.51
CA SER A 630 4.33 16.11 -25.61
C SER A 630 5.27 17.02 -26.38
N LEU A 631 5.54 16.67 -27.63
CA LEU A 631 6.38 17.42 -28.54
C LEU A 631 5.51 17.88 -29.70
N THR A 632 5.34 19.19 -29.85
CA THR A 632 4.75 19.83 -31.03
C THR A 632 5.70 20.93 -31.52
N PRO A 633 5.54 21.44 -32.75
CA PRO A 633 6.44 22.45 -33.29
C PRO A 633 6.47 23.74 -32.45
N ASP A 634 5.34 24.07 -31.81
CA ASP A 634 5.19 25.30 -31.02
C ASP A 634 5.44 25.10 -29.52
N ARG A 635 5.36 23.85 -29.03
CA ARG A 635 5.44 23.55 -27.60
C ARG A 635 6.03 22.16 -27.35
N SER A 636 7.05 22.11 -26.51
CA SER A 636 7.59 20.87 -25.96
C SER A 636 7.35 20.83 -24.45
N PHE A 637 6.85 19.71 -23.97
CA PHE A 637 6.55 19.48 -22.56
C PHE A 637 7.00 18.07 -22.17
N LEU A 638 7.70 17.96 -21.05
CA LEU A 638 8.12 16.72 -20.44
C LEU A 638 7.78 16.77 -18.96
N ARG A 639 7.17 15.73 -18.43
CA ARG A 639 6.95 15.52 -17.00
C ARG A 639 7.43 14.12 -16.65
N PHE A 640 8.15 14.02 -15.55
CA PHE A 640 8.63 12.76 -15.00
C PHE A 640 8.42 12.76 -13.49
N GLN A 641 7.89 11.67 -12.96
CA GLN A 641 7.71 11.39 -11.55
C GLN A 641 8.16 9.95 -11.30
N GLY A 642 9.24 9.78 -10.53
CA GLY A 642 9.81 8.47 -10.29
C GLY A 642 10.64 8.43 -9.03
N GLU A 643 11.14 7.23 -8.70
CA GLU A 643 12.05 7.05 -7.59
C GLU A 643 13.50 7.12 -8.08
N LEU A 644 14.28 8.03 -7.50
CA LEU A 644 15.73 8.13 -7.71
C LEU A 644 16.39 8.16 -6.33
N PHE A 645 17.42 7.34 -6.14
CA PHE A 645 18.11 7.20 -4.86
C PHE A 645 17.21 6.77 -3.68
N GLY A 646 16.14 6.00 -3.96
CA GLY A 646 15.20 5.52 -2.95
C GLY A 646 14.20 6.56 -2.44
N GLU A 647 14.13 7.73 -3.08
CA GLU A 647 13.24 8.83 -2.73
C GLU A 647 12.42 9.26 -3.95
N LYS A 648 11.29 9.92 -3.74
CA LYS A 648 10.45 10.44 -4.83
C LYS A 648 11.03 11.71 -5.44
N TRP A 649 11.20 11.71 -6.75
CA TRP A 649 11.65 12.83 -7.54
C TRP A 649 10.60 13.22 -8.58
N GLN A 650 10.48 14.52 -8.79
CA GLN A 650 9.65 15.10 -9.85
C GLN A 650 10.52 16.00 -10.72
N ALA A 651 10.41 15.85 -12.03
CA ALA A 651 11.04 16.71 -13.00
C ALA A 651 10.00 17.13 -14.04
N GLN A 652 10.07 18.38 -14.47
CA GLN A 652 9.27 18.90 -15.57
C GLN A 652 10.10 19.87 -16.40
N GLY A 653 9.84 19.86 -17.69
CA GLY A 653 10.41 20.77 -18.66
C GLY A 653 9.34 21.27 -19.59
N ARG A 654 9.35 22.57 -19.87
CA ARG A 654 8.48 23.23 -20.84
C ARG A 654 9.34 24.13 -21.71
N LEU A 655 9.13 24.06 -23.01
CA LEU A 655 9.72 24.95 -24.00
C LEU A 655 8.59 25.43 -24.91
N ASP A 656 8.37 26.73 -24.95
CA ASP A 656 7.42 27.38 -25.86
C ASP A 656 7.97 28.75 -26.28
N ALA A 657 7.15 29.55 -26.96
CA ALA A 657 7.51 30.91 -27.38
C ALA A 657 7.91 31.85 -26.22
N SER A 658 7.49 31.58 -24.98
CA SER A 658 7.87 32.35 -23.79
C SER A 658 9.26 31.97 -23.26
N GLY A 659 9.80 30.82 -23.67
CA GLY A 659 11.15 30.37 -23.34
C GLY A 659 11.21 28.96 -22.74
N LEU A 660 12.39 28.61 -22.24
CA LEU A 660 12.65 27.33 -21.57
C LEU A 660 12.40 27.46 -20.06
N LEU A 661 11.59 26.56 -19.51
CA LEU A 661 11.37 26.37 -18.08
C LEU A 661 11.69 24.92 -17.72
N LEU A 662 12.73 24.69 -16.93
CA LEU A 662 13.08 23.39 -16.38
C LEU A 662 12.98 23.44 -14.87
N SER A 663 12.40 22.41 -14.25
CA SER A 663 12.44 22.24 -12.81
C SER A 663 12.52 20.78 -12.44
N ALA A 664 13.48 20.41 -11.60
CA ALA A 664 13.58 19.11 -10.97
C ALA A 664 13.65 19.29 -9.45
N SER A 665 12.96 18.46 -8.69
CA SER A 665 12.99 18.49 -7.23
C SER A 665 12.80 17.11 -6.63
N GLY A 666 13.39 16.89 -5.47
CA GLY A 666 13.31 15.63 -4.74
C GLY A 666 14.05 15.70 -3.42
N LYS A 667 14.21 14.55 -2.77
CA LYS A 667 14.98 14.42 -1.53
C LYS A 667 16.22 13.57 -1.75
N LEU A 668 17.32 13.95 -1.09
CA LEU A 668 18.58 13.21 -1.10
C LEU A 668 19.18 13.23 0.32
N GLN A 669 19.23 12.07 0.99
CA GLN A 669 19.82 11.94 2.32
C GLN A 669 19.29 12.96 3.35
N GLY A 670 17.97 13.21 3.34
CA GLY A 670 17.31 14.17 4.23
C GLY A 670 17.43 15.64 3.81
N TRP A 671 18.10 15.95 2.70
CA TRP A 671 18.10 17.27 2.07
C TRP A 671 17.03 17.36 1.00
N SER A 672 16.26 18.44 0.98
CA SER A 672 15.39 18.81 -0.13
C SER A 672 16.25 19.48 -1.20
N VAL A 673 16.28 18.90 -2.39
CA VAL A 673 17.05 19.37 -3.54
C VAL A 673 16.08 19.92 -4.58
N SER A 674 16.36 21.10 -5.13
CA SER A 674 15.64 21.64 -6.27
C SER A 674 16.59 22.26 -7.28
N LEU A 675 16.43 21.91 -8.55
CA LEU A 675 17.13 22.48 -9.68
C LEU A 675 16.10 23.19 -10.56
N GLN A 676 16.31 24.47 -10.89
CA GLN A 676 15.37 25.28 -11.67
C GLN A 676 16.13 26.06 -12.75
N ALA A 677 15.58 26.19 -13.95
CA ALA A 677 16.12 27.03 -15.02
C ALA A 677 14.98 27.68 -15.80
N GLY A 678 15.19 28.90 -16.29
CA GLY A 678 14.18 29.65 -17.05
C GLY A 678 13.75 30.96 -16.39
N LEU A 679 12.67 31.55 -16.91
CA LEU A 679 12.14 32.83 -16.44
C LEU A 679 11.43 32.70 -15.08
N ALA A 680 11.65 33.68 -14.22
CA ALA A 680 11.04 33.78 -12.90
C ALA A 680 10.60 35.22 -12.61
N GLU A 681 9.54 35.36 -11.81
CA GLU A 681 9.03 36.66 -11.37
C GLU A 681 9.51 36.99 -9.95
N ALA A 682 9.85 38.26 -9.73
CA ALA A 682 10.13 38.87 -8.45
C ALA A 682 9.30 40.17 -8.29
N PRO A 683 9.13 40.70 -7.06
CA PRO A 683 8.45 41.97 -6.84
C PRO A 683 9.07 43.17 -7.57
N THR A 684 10.35 43.07 -7.95
CA THR A 684 11.14 44.10 -8.62
C THR A 684 11.16 43.96 -10.15
N GLY A 685 10.65 42.85 -10.71
CA GLY A 685 10.70 42.57 -12.14
C GLY A 685 10.82 41.06 -12.45
N SER A 686 11.09 40.72 -13.70
CA SER A 686 11.39 39.34 -14.11
C SER A 686 12.90 39.13 -14.27
N TYR A 687 13.37 37.92 -14.00
CA TYR A 687 14.77 37.54 -14.16
C TYR A 687 14.88 36.12 -14.71
N ALA A 688 16.01 35.80 -15.36
CA ALA A 688 16.28 34.47 -15.89
C ALA A 688 17.24 33.71 -14.98
N ARG A 689 16.89 32.45 -14.67
CA ARG A 689 17.72 31.47 -13.96
C ARG A 689 18.46 30.60 -14.97
N LEU A 690 19.79 30.60 -14.91
CA LEU A 690 20.71 29.88 -15.79
C LEU A 690 21.49 28.80 -15.01
N PRO A 691 20.99 27.56 -14.96
CA PRO A 691 20.26 26.98 -13.82
C PRO A 691 20.59 27.48 -12.40
N GLU A 692 19.66 27.23 -11.47
CA GLU A 692 19.75 27.44 -10.02
C GLU A 692 19.54 26.11 -9.29
N LEU A 693 20.52 25.70 -8.50
CA LEU A 693 20.46 24.58 -7.56
C LEU A 693 20.23 25.10 -6.15
N THR A 694 19.24 24.57 -5.45
CA THR A 694 18.99 24.85 -4.03
C THR A 694 18.93 23.55 -3.26
N LEU A 695 19.67 23.50 -2.15
CA LEU A 695 19.67 22.43 -1.16
C LEU A 695 19.09 23.00 0.14
N SER A 696 18.20 22.30 0.80
CA SER A 696 17.67 22.74 2.09
C SER A 696 17.42 21.59 3.07
N ARG A 697 17.61 21.85 4.35
CA ARG A 697 17.40 20.85 5.41
C ARG A 697 17.07 21.54 6.73
N ASN A 698 16.09 21.00 7.44
CA ASN A 698 15.76 21.43 8.80
C ASN A 698 16.45 20.52 9.82
N LEU A 699 17.05 21.12 10.83
CA LEU A 699 17.79 20.46 11.91
C LEU A 699 17.27 20.95 13.27
N PRO A 700 16.95 20.07 14.23
CA PRO A 700 16.62 20.49 15.59
C PRO A 700 17.90 20.95 16.30
N VAL A 701 18.00 22.23 16.66
CA VAL A 701 19.20 22.84 17.28
C VAL A 701 18.77 23.82 18.38
N LEU A 702 19.37 23.70 19.58
CA LEU A 702 19.16 24.61 20.71
C LEU A 702 17.68 24.78 21.12
N GLY A 703 16.89 23.70 21.07
CA GLY A 703 15.46 23.74 21.42
C GLY A 703 14.57 24.45 20.40
N GLY A 704 15.09 24.75 19.20
CA GLY A 704 14.37 25.30 18.06
C GLY A 704 14.64 24.53 16.77
N GLU A 705 14.06 24.99 15.65
CA GLU A 705 14.34 24.44 14.31
C GLU A 705 15.29 25.37 13.55
N LEU A 706 16.42 24.84 13.11
CA LEU A 706 17.37 25.49 12.20
C LEU A 706 17.14 24.98 10.78
N GLY A 707 16.54 25.81 9.92
CA GLY A 707 16.46 25.60 8.48
C GLY A 707 17.72 26.09 7.80
N LEU A 708 18.52 25.19 7.23
CA LEU A 708 19.68 25.52 6.39
C LEU A 708 19.26 25.50 4.92
N ARG A 709 19.72 26.49 4.15
CA ARG A 709 19.54 26.56 2.70
C ARG A 709 20.84 26.98 2.03
N VAL A 710 21.30 26.17 1.08
CA VAL A 710 22.45 26.43 0.22
C VAL A 710 21.94 26.61 -1.21
N GLY A 711 22.24 27.74 -1.84
CA GLY A 711 21.85 28.04 -3.21
C GLY A 711 23.09 28.29 -4.08
N PHE A 712 23.07 27.79 -5.31
CA PHE A 712 24.06 28.12 -6.32
C PHE A 712 23.38 28.25 -7.68
N GLY A 713 23.57 29.37 -8.37
CA GLY A 713 23.00 29.55 -9.69
C GLY A 713 23.62 30.70 -10.45
N ARG A 714 23.36 30.76 -11.76
CA ARG A 714 23.66 31.95 -12.57
C ARG A 714 22.36 32.65 -12.92
N TYR A 715 22.38 33.97 -12.89
CA TYR A 715 21.19 34.80 -13.05
C TYR A 715 21.47 35.88 -14.10
N ARG A 716 20.41 36.28 -14.80
CA ARG A 716 20.42 37.41 -15.73
C ARG A 716 19.20 38.29 -15.45
N GLU A 717 19.43 39.56 -15.19
CA GLU A 717 18.43 40.57 -14.88
C GLU A 717 18.87 41.90 -15.51
N GLU A 718 18.03 42.52 -16.34
CA GLU A 718 18.21 43.84 -16.99
C GLU A 718 19.66 44.37 -17.07
N GLY A 719 20.48 43.78 -17.97
CA GLY A 719 21.85 44.23 -18.24
C GLY A 719 22.93 43.72 -17.27
N VAL A 720 22.55 42.97 -16.22
CA VAL A 720 23.44 42.32 -15.27
C VAL A 720 23.36 40.81 -15.42
N GLU A 721 24.51 40.15 -15.57
CA GLU A 721 24.63 38.69 -15.60
C GLU A 721 25.78 38.24 -14.71
N GLY A 722 25.55 37.19 -13.91
CA GLY A 722 26.56 36.66 -13.00
C GLY A 722 26.11 35.43 -12.26
N TRP A 723 27.02 34.81 -11.52
CA TRP A 723 26.71 33.70 -10.62
C TRP A 723 26.47 34.19 -9.19
N ARG A 724 25.73 33.42 -8.40
CA ARG A 724 25.56 33.60 -6.96
C ARG A 724 25.73 32.25 -6.28
N ALA A 725 26.53 32.22 -5.22
CA ALA A 725 26.61 31.10 -4.29
C ALA A 725 26.24 31.60 -2.90
N GLY A 726 25.19 31.05 -2.29
CA GLY A 726 24.66 31.51 -1.03
C GLY A 726 24.50 30.39 -0.02
N ILE A 727 24.84 30.66 1.24
CA ILE A 727 24.48 29.80 2.38
C ILE A 727 23.66 30.67 3.33
N SER A 728 22.47 30.19 3.70
CA SER A 728 21.56 30.86 4.61
C SER A 728 21.01 29.90 5.66
N GLY A 729 20.73 30.42 6.83
CA GLY A 729 20.13 29.73 7.95
C GLY A 729 18.96 30.52 8.52
N SER A 730 17.88 29.83 8.88
CA SER A 730 16.75 30.37 9.62
C SER A 730 16.59 29.58 10.91
N TRP A 731 16.85 30.21 12.06
CA TRP A 731 16.66 29.60 13.36
C TRP A 731 15.48 30.26 14.08
N GLY A 732 14.54 29.47 14.57
CA GLY A 732 13.39 29.96 15.32
C GLY A 732 13.30 29.31 16.69
N TRP A 733 13.17 30.13 17.73
CA TRP A 733 12.84 29.68 19.07
C TRP A 733 11.51 30.28 19.53
N SER A 734 10.70 29.50 20.25
CA SER A 734 9.46 29.97 20.86
C SER A 734 9.29 29.41 22.25
N ALA A 735 8.89 30.25 23.20
CA ALA A 735 8.57 29.83 24.56
C ALA A 735 7.36 30.60 25.09
N ASN A 736 6.53 29.89 25.83
CA ASN A 736 5.40 30.47 26.55
C ASN A 736 5.84 30.70 28.00
N PHE A 737 5.79 31.95 28.45
CA PHE A 737 6.06 32.32 29.82
C PHE A 737 4.86 33.08 30.37
N TRP A 738 4.10 32.41 31.25
CA TRP A 738 2.87 32.94 31.81
C TRP A 738 1.83 33.28 30.71
N ALA A 739 1.33 34.52 30.65
CA ALA A 739 0.42 35.00 29.61
C ALA A 739 1.13 35.48 28.32
N PHE A 740 2.47 35.46 28.28
CA PHE A 740 3.26 35.95 27.16
C PHE A 740 3.82 34.81 26.31
N THR A 741 3.74 34.96 24.99
CA THR A 741 4.43 34.08 24.04
C THR A 741 5.61 34.84 23.42
N PHE A 742 6.81 34.34 23.61
CA PHE A 742 8.03 34.88 23.03
C PHE A 742 8.36 34.09 21.77
N HIS A 743 8.60 34.77 20.66
CA HIS A 743 9.04 34.17 19.41
C HIS A 743 10.26 34.92 18.89
N PHE A 744 11.37 34.21 18.69
CA PHE A 744 12.66 34.79 18.32
C PHE A 744 13.19 34.13 17.03
N PRO A 745 12.69 34.53 15.85
CA PRO A 745 13.22 34.11 14.57
C PRO A 745 14.45 34.93 14.16
N VAL A 746 15.48 34.23 13.71
CA VAL A 746 16.74 34.78 13.21
C VAL A 746 17.03 34.16 11.85
N ASN A 747 17.13 35.00 10.82
CA ASN A 747 17.61 34.60 9.51
C ASN A 747 19.00 35.21 9.30
N PHE A 748 19.94 34.42 8.81
CA PHE A 748 21.29 34.88 8.50
C PHE A 748 21.78 34.22 7.24
N GLY A 749 22.75 34.82 6.57
CA GLY A 749 23.35 34.20 5.41
C GLY A 749 24.49 35.00 4.83
N VAL A 750 25.21 34.33 3.94
CA VAL A 750 26.31 34.87 3.17
C VAL A 750 26.08 34.49 1.71
N ASP A 751 26.06 35.50 0.85
CA ASP A 751 25.98 35.38 -0.60
C ASP A 751 27.29 35.87 -1.23
N GLN A 752 27.86 35.07 -2.10
CA GLN A 752 29.04 35.38 -2.91
C GLN A 752 28.60 35.65 -4.35
N TYR A 753 29.06 36.77 -4.92
CA TYR A 753 28.94 37.15 -6.32
C TYR A 753 30.34 37.29 -6.94
N PRO A 754 30.48 37.48 -8.27
CA PRO A 754 31.79 37.56 -8.92
C PRO A 754 32.66 38.73 -8.46
N GLN A 755 32.03 39.85 -8.08
CA GLN A 755 32.72 41.11 -7.74
C GLN A 755 32.33 41.65 -6.36
N SER A 756 31.43 40.97 -5.65
CA SER A 756 30.95 41.43 -4.34
C SER A 756 30.55 40.25 -3.47
N GLU A 757 30.51 40.52 -2.18
CA GLU A 757 30.02 39.61 -1.15
C GLU A 757 28.90 40.31 -0.41
N ARG A 758 27.96 39.54 0.13
CA ARG A 758 26.89 40.06 0.95
C ARG A 758 26.66 39.16 2.14
N LEU A 759 26.87 39.71 3.33
CA LEU A 759 26.39 39.10 4.56
C LEU A 759 25.06 39.74 4.94
N PHE A 760 24.07 38.96 5.33
CA PHE A 760 22.83 39.49 5.85
C PHE A 760 22.45 38.81 7.16
N LEU A 761 21.86 39.59 8.06
CA LEU A 761 21.27 39.15 9.31
C LEU A 761 19.94 39.85 9.48
N ALA A 762 18.87 39.09 9.64
CA ALA A 762 17.53 39.57 9.92
C ALA A 762 17.01 38.91 11.21
N VAL A 763 16.80 39.72 12.25
CA VAL A 763 16.23 39.30 13.53
C VAL A 763 14.83 39.87 13.64
N ASN A 764 13.83 39.03 13.90
CA ASN A 764 12.43 39.46 14.00
C ASN A 764 11.77 39.08 15.34
N PRO A 765 12.36 39.39 16.51
CA PRO A 765 11.80 38.99 17.78
C PRO A 765 10.41 39.61 18.01
N SER A 766 9.52 38.82 18.60
CA SER A 766 8.19 39.26 18.98
C SER A 766 7.77 38.71 20.33
N VAL A 767 7.00 39.50 21.05
CA VAL A 767 6.36 39.15 22.31
C VAL A 767 4.87 39.40 22.16
N SER A 768 4.05 38.37 22.32
CA SER A 768 2.60 38.50 22.23
C SER A 768 1.92 38.27 23.58
N LEU A 769 0.88 39.07 23.83
CA LEU A 769 -0.04 38.99 24.95
C LEU A 769 -1.46 38.91 24.38
N GLY A 770 -1.97 37.69 24.23
CA GLY A 770 -3.27 37.44 23.59
C GLY A 770 -3.30 37.94 22.14
N ARG A 771 -4.04 39.03 21.89
CA ARG A 771 -4.23 39.64 20.56
C ARG A 771 -3.19 40.70 20.20
N LEU A 772 -2.44 41.20 21.18
CA LEU A 772 -1.44 42.25 21.00
C LEU A 772 -0.04 41.64 20.88
N SER A 773 0.76 42.07 19.93
CA SER A 773 2.17 41.67 19.79
C SER A 773 3.08 42.86 19.58
N LEU A 774 4.10 42.97 20.42
CA LEU A 774 5.23 43.87 20.19
C LEU A 774 6.27 43.10 19.36
N TRP A 775 6.76 43.71 18.29
CA TRP A 775 7.76 43.09 17.42
C TRP A 775 8.88 44.08 17.10
N TYR A 776 10.05 43.54 16.84
CA TYR A 776 11.17 44.28 16.27
C TYR A 776 11.62 43.52 15.02
N GLN A 777 11.91 44.24 13.93
CA GLN A 777 12.46 43.73 12.69
C GLN A 777 13.75 44.49 12.42
N GLY A 778 14.87 43.85 12.72
CA GLY A 778 16.20 44.36 12.42
C GLY A 778 16.80 43.54 11.29
N GLN A 779 16.99 44.15 10.13
CA GLN A 779 17.66 43.57 8.98
C GLN A 779 18.89 44.41 8.63
N MET A 780 20.06 43.82 8.71
CA MET A 780 21.31 44.41 8.25
C MET A 780 21.86 43.59 7.09
N SER A 781 22.37 44.27 6.07
CA SER A 781 23.19 43.68 5.03
C SER A 781 24.50 44.43 4.91
N LEU A 782 25.62 43.71 4.93
CA LEU A 782 26.95 44.21 4.65
C LEU A 782 27.32 43.77 3.23
N GLY A 783 27.70 44.71 2.37
CA GLY A 783 27.94 44.46 0.95
C GLY A 783 26.72 44.76 0.06
N ARG A 784 26.84 44.51 -1.25
CA ARG A 784 25.79 44.81 -2.24
C ARG A 784 25.57 43.65 -3.20
N SER A 785 24.30 43.30 -3.41
CA SER A 785 23.90 42.42 -4.51
C SER A 785 24.00 43.18 -5.84
N PRO A 786 24.56 42.58 -6.90
CA PRO A 786 24.47 43.13 -8.25
C PRO A 786 23.06 42.96 -8.87
N PHE A 787 22.24 42.07 -8.31
CA PHE A 787 20.87 41.79 -8.75
C PHE A 787 19.84 42.53 -7.90
N ALA A 788 18.84 43.13 -8.54
CA ALA A 788 17.75 43.87 -7.89
C ALA A 788 16.74 42.93 -7.21
N PHE A 789 16.46 41.76 -7.78
CA PHE A 789 15.56 40.77 -7.16
C PHE A 789 16.03 40.30 -5.76
N ASP A 790 17.34 40.40 -5.49
CA ASP A 790 17.97 39.97 -4.25
C ASP A 790 18.27 41.15 -3.31
N ALA A 791 18.08 42.40 -3.77
CA ALA A 791 18.40 43.59 -3.00
C ALA A 791 17.40 43.78 -1.85
N THR A 792 17.78 43.37 -0.64
CA THR A 792 17.02 43.70 0.57
C THR A 792 17.59 44.95 1.24
N PRO A 793 16.80 46.02 1.44
CA PRO A 793 17.27 47.20 2.14
C PRO A 793 17.55 46.88 3.61
N THR A 794 18.55 47.55 4.20
CA THR A 794 18.76 47.57 5.65
C THR A 794 17.53 48.21 6.30
N GLN A 795 16.91 47.52 7.25
CA GLN A 795 15.71 47.97 7.96
C GLN A 795 15.92 47.81 9.46
N SER A 796 15.45 48.76 10.26
CA SER A 796 15.41 48.63 11.71
C SER A 796 14.09 49.22 12.16
N GLN A 797 13.11 48.35 12.36
CA GLN A 797 11.74 48.72 12.66
C GLN A 797 11.32 48.13 14.00
N VAL A 798 10.88 48.96 14.93
CA VAL A 798 10.12 48.49 16.10
C VAL A 798 8.66 48.71 15.78
N GLY A 799 7.80 47.77 16.11
CA GLY A 799 6.38 47.94 15.87
C GLY A 799 5.49 47.17 16.81
N ILE A 800 4.22 47.54 16.75
CA ILE A 800 3.14 46.87 17.48
C ILE A 800 2.22 46.29 16.42
N SER A 801 1.74 45.08 16.63
CA SER A 801 0.67 44.47 15.85
C SER A 801 -0.48 44.02 16.73
N LEU A 802 -1.68 44.13 16.21
CA LEU A 802 -2.91 43.65 16.81
C LEU A 802 -3.50 42.61 15.88
N ARG A 803 -3.51 41.36 16.33
CA ARG A 803 -4.12 40.22 15.63
C ARG A 803 -5.44 39.84 16.29
N ALA A 804 -6.53 39.93 15.55
CA ALA A 804 -7.83 39.44 15.97
C ALA A 804 -8.29 38.36 14.99
N ALA A 805 -8.64 37.18 15.50
CA ALA A 805 -9.20 36.11 14.69
C ALA A 805 -10.46 35.55 15.36
N GLU A 806 -11.52 35.36 14.57
CA GLU A 806 -12.81 34.82 15.03
C GLU A 806 -13.48 33.99 13.94
N ARG A 807 -13.72 32.70 14.24
CA ARG A 807 -14.22 31.65 13.32
C ARG A 807 -13.43 31.54 12.01
N ASN A 808 -13.74 32.39 11.04
CA ASN A 808 -13.21 32.39 9.66
C ASN A 808 -12.63 33.76 9.23
N TRP A 809 -12.59 34.73 10.14
CA TRP A 809 -12.01 36.05 9.90
C TRP A 809 -10.70 36.20 10.68
N SER A 810 -9.68 36.77 10.04
CA SER A 810 -8.41 37.15 10.66
C SER A 810 -8.03 38.55 10.23
N GLN A 811 -7.78 39.43 11.20
CA GLN A 811 -7.33 40.79 10.98
C GLN A 811 -5.97 40.95 11.65
N ASN A 812 -5.04 41.62 10.99
CA ASN A 812 -3.73 41.95 11.53
C ASN A 812 -3.40 43.39 11.13
N LEU A 813 -3.47 44.28 12.11
CA LEU A 813 -2.97 45.64 11.99
C LEU A 813 -1.55 45.67 12.55
N SER A 814 -0.59 46.18 11.81
CA SER A 814 0.77 46.40 12.27
C SER A 814 1.19 47.86 12.03
N LEU A 815 1.89 48.44 12.99
CA LEU A 815 2.46 49.77 12.93
C LEU A 815 3.94 49.64 13.30
N GLY A 816 4.83 50.05 12.41
CA GLY A 816 6.27 50.03 12.58
C GLY A 816 6.88 51.42 12.48
N TRP A 817 7.83 51.72 13.36
CA TRP A 817 8.65 52.91 13.36
C TRP A 817 10.08 52.53 12.95
N ASN A 818 10.57 53.14 11.88
CA ASN A 818 11.95 52.97 11.46
C ASN A 818 12.87 53.79 12.37
N LEU A 819 13.86 53.13 12.98
CA LEU A 819 14.85 53.77 13.85
C LEU A 819 15.96 54.49 13.08
N LEU A 820 16.08 54.25 11.77
CA LEU A 820 17.14 54.76 10.89
C LEU A 820 16.70 55.94 10.00
N GLY A 821 15.60 56.62 10.34
CA GLY A 821 15.25 57.93 9.76
C GLY A 821 14.22 57.93 8.62
N SER A 822 13.58 56.80 8.29
CA SER A 822 12.41 56.80 7.40
C SER A 822 11.12 57.02 8.18
N LEU A 823 10.09 57.54 7.50
CA LEU A 823 8.75 57.68 8.05
C LEU A 823 8.24 56.32 8.58
N PRO A 824 7.43 56.31 9.64
CA PRO A 824 6.80 55.09 10.10
C PRO A 824 6.00 54.44 8.97
N SER A 825 5.85 53.12 9.01
CA SER A 825 5.07 52.34 8.04
C SER A 825 4.15 51.40 8.78
N GLY A 826 2.87 51.41 8.44
CA GLY A 826 1.89 50.44 8.89
C GLY A 826 1.52 49.46 7.80
N SER A 827 1.12 48.26 8.19
CA SER A 827 0.40 47.35 7.30
C SER A 827 -0.88 46.88 7.96
N PHE A 828 -1.92 46.67 7.17
CA PHE A 828 -3.18 46.12 7.63
C PHE A 828 -3.57 45.00 6.68
N SER A 829 -3.70 43.78 7.21
CA SER A 829 -4.21 42.65 6.45
C SER A 829 -5.51 42.15 7.06
N LEU A 830 -6.51 41.95 6.21
CA LEU A 830 -7.83 41.42 6.55
C LEU A 830 -8.08 40.20 5.68
N LYS A 831 -8.29 39.03 6.28
CA LYS A 831 -8.72 37.81 5.57
C LYS A 831 -10.03 37.33 6.18
N GLY A 832 -10.98 36.97 5.33
CA GLY A 832 -12.28 36.45 5.70
C GLY A 832 -12.76 35.42 4.69
N PRO A 833 -13.97 34.87 4.87
CA PRO A 833 -14.59 33.97 3.91
C PRO A 833 -14.75 34.69 2.57
N GLY A 834 -13.94 34.30 1.59
CA GLY A 834 -14.02 34.92 0.27
C GLY A 834 -13.62 36.39 0.24
N PHE A 835 -12.77 36.87 1.15
CA PHE A 835 -12.22 38.22 1.05
C PHE A 835 -10.82 38.25 1.62
N SER A 836 -9.88 38.89 0.93
CA SER A 836 -8.57 39.22 1.43
C SER A 836 -8.19 40.64 1.01
N ALA A 837 -7.65 41.42 1.93
CA ALA A 837 -7.09 42.73 1.65
C ALA A 837 -5.79 42.90 2.41
N GLU A 838 -4.82 43.52 1.77
CA GLU A 838 -3.52 43.86 2.31
C GLU A 838 -3.20 45.30 1.95
N LEU A 839 -3.05 46.15 2.96
CA LEU A 839 -2.75 47.57 2.85
C LEU A 839 -1.38 47.81 3.49
N SER A 840 -0.53 48.59 2.84
CA SER A 840 0.71 49.13 3.38
C SER A 840 0.66 50.66 3.27
N PHE A 841 0.86 51.38 4.37
CA PHE A 841 0.71 52.84 4.46
C PHE A 841 1.82 53.47 5.30
N GLN A 842 2.07 54.76 5.11
CA GLN A 842 2.82 55.62 6.02
C GLN A 842 1.81 56.37 6.89
N PRO A 843 1.92 56.41 8.24
CA PRO A 843 0.96 57.10 9.08
C PRO A 843 1.13 58.62 9.11
N VAL A 844 2.33 59.15 8.87
CA VAL A 844 2.62 60.59 8.99
C VAL A 844 3.58 61.06 7.87
N PRO A 845 3.16 61.91 6.91
CA PRO A 845 1.76 62.15 6.56
C PRO A 845 1.09 60.84 6.11
N PHE A 846 -0.23 60.72 6.28
CA PHE A 846 -0.94 59.51 5.89
C PHE A 846 -0.84 59.28 4.38
N ARG A 847 -0.13 58.24 3.94
CA ARG A 847 0.05 57.90 2.52
C ARG A 847 0.00 56.39 2.31
N VAL A 848 -0.91 55.91 1.48
CA VAL A 848 -0.93 54.50 1.07
C VAL A 848 0.24 54.25 0.11
N ILE A 849 1.09 53.28 0.42
CA ILE A 849 2.21 52.85 -0.43
C ILE A 849 1.76 51.76 -1.38
N ARG A 850 1.07 50.76 -0.83
CA ARG A 850 0.58 49.60 -1.56
C ARG A 850 -0.75 49.15 -1.00
N ALA A 851 -1.65 48.71 -1.86
CA ALA A 851 -2.87 48.03 -1.46
C ALA A 851 -3.10 46.87 -2.42
N LYS A 852 -3.52 45.72 -1.93
CA LYS A 852 -3.99 44.59 -2.73
C LYS A 852 -5.27 44.09 -2.10
N TRP A 853 -6.24 43.75 -2.93
CA TRP A 853 -7.49 43.18 -2.45
C TRP A 853 -8.01 42.13 -3.42
N GLU A 854 -8.66 41.14 -2.86
CA GLU A 854 -9.33 40.07 -3.57
C GLU A 854 -10.62 39.74 -2.83
N ALA A 855 -11.75 39.85 -3.52
CA ALA A 855 -13.06 39.42 -3.02
C ALA A 855 -13.53 38.25 -3.87
N ILE A 856 -13.86 37.13 -3.26
CA ILE A 856 -14.42 35.92 -3.86
C ILE A 856 -15.80 35.66 -3.25
N LEU A 857 -16.86 35.94 -4.01
CA LEU A 857 -18.22 35.57 -3.64
C LEU A 857 -18.48 34.16 -4.18
N ARG A 858 -18.71 33.19 -3.29
CA ARG A 858 -19.09 31.82 -3.65
C ARG A 858 -20.55 31.57 -3.27
N GLY A 859 -21.42 31.45 -4.27
CA GLY A 859 -22.78 30.94 -4.15
C GLY A 859 -22.86 29.46 -4.51
N GLN A 860 -24.08 28.90 -4.54
CA GLN A 860 -24.32 27.51 -4.95
C GLN A 860 -24.04 27.30 -6.46
N THR A 861 -24.33 28.31 -7.28
CA THR A 861 -24.22 28.25 -8.74
C THR A 861 -23.26 29.30 -9.31
N LEU A 862 -22.96 30.39 -8.60
CA LEU A 862 -22.14 31.51 -9.07
C LEU A 862 -20.92 31.70 -8.17
N THR A 863 -19.73 31.77 -8.77
CA THR A 863 -18.49 32.21 -8.13
C THR A 863 -18.00 33.47 -8.82
N LEU A 864 -17.80 34.56 -8.08
CA LEU A 864 -17.25 35.82 -8.60
C LEU A 864 -15.97 36.17 -7.84
N SER A 865 -14.86 36.37 -8.51
CA SER A 865 -13.61 36.89 -7.93
C SER A 865 -13.26 38.26 -8.49
N VAL A 866 -13.07 39.26 -7.63
CA VAL A 866 -12.60 40.60 -7.99
C VAL A 866 -11.25 40.83 -7.32
N ARG A 867 -10.20 41.03 -8.11
CA ARG A 867 -8.85 41.31 -7.65
C ARG A 867 -8.40 42.67 -8.15
N GLY A 868 -7.82 43.48 -7.27
CA GLY A 868 -7.24 44.77 -7.64
C GLY A 868 -6.05 45.10 -6.75
N GLY A 869 -5.34 46.14 -7.15
CA GLY A 869 -4.17 46.59 -6.41
C GLY A 869 -3.76 48.01 -6.72
N PHE A 870 -2.84 48.49 -5.91
CA PHE A 870 -2.18 49.78 -6.02
C PHE A 870 -0.73 49.58 -5.57
N SER A 871 0.23 49.99 -6.37
CA SER A 871 1.66 49.99 -6.03
C SER A 871 2.33 51.18 -6.72
N GLY A 872 2.23 52.35 -6.11
CA GLY A 872 2.63 53.63 -6.71
C GLY A 872 1.60 54.18 -7.70
N ASN A 873 1.22 53.35 -8.69
CA ASN A 873 0.07 53.55 -9.58
C ASN A 873 -1.00 52.49 -9.30
N PHE A 874 -2.22 52.74 -9.74
CA PHE A 874 -3.27 51.73 -9.69
C PHE A 874 -2.96 50.59 -10.66
N GLU A 875 -3.07 49.36 -10.16
CA GLU A 875 -3.03 48.15 -10.99
C GLU A 875 -4.40 47.95 -11.66
N ASP A 876 -4.42 47.23 -12.78
CA ASP A 876 -5.67 46.90 -13.45
C ASP A 876 -6.57 46.04 -12.53
N LEU A 877 -7.87 46.33 -12.54
CA LEU A 877 -8.87 45.56 -11.81
C LEU A 877 -9.24 44.32 -12.63
N LEU A 878 -9.08 43.15 -12.05
CA LEU A 878 -9.39 41.86 -12.64
C LEU A 878 -10.67 41.31 -12.01
N VAL A 879 -11.74 41.22 -12.80
CA VAL A 879 -12.99 40.57 -12.40
C VAL A 879 -13.05 39.23 -13.09
N ARG A 880 -13.34 38.14 -12.39
CA ARG A 880 -13.65 36.83 -12.97
C ARG A 880 -14.96 36.33 -12.38
N GLY A 881 -15.73 35.61 -13.16
CA GLY A 881 -16.96 34.98 -12.71
C GLY A 881 -17.14 33.65 -13.40
N SER A 882 -17.59 32.64 -12.66
CA SER A 882 -18.08 31.38 -13.21
C SER A 882 -19.47 31.09 -12.65
N MET A 883 -20.36 30.64 -13.51
CA MET A 883 -21.73 30.26 -13.19
C MET A 883 -21.96 28.87 -13.76
N VAL A 884 -22.38 27.93 -12.92
CA VAL A 884 -22.71 26.57 -13.31
C VAL A 884 -24.13 26.28 -12.85
N GLN A 885 -24.98 25.90 -13.80
CA GLN A 885 -26.36 25.48 -13.56
C GLN A 885 -26.60 24.16 -14.31
N GLU A 886 -27.68 23.43 -13.97
CA GLU A 886 -28.00 22.19 -14.68
C GLU A 886 -28.11 22.40 -16.19
N GLY A 887 -27.18 21.78 -16.93
CA GLY A 887 -27.16 21.81 -18.39
C GLY A 887 -26.37 22.95 -19.03
N TRP A 888 -25.88 23.95 -18.29
CA TRP A 888 -25.03 25.00 -18.86
C TRP A 888 -24.05 25.62 -17.84
N SER A 889 -22.94 26.13 -18.37
CA SER A 889 -21.92 26.84 -17.62
C SER A 889 -21.50 28.11 -18.37
N LEU A 890 -21.19 29.16 -17.62
CA LEU A 890 -20.69 30.42 -18.14
C LEU A 890 -19.50 30.81 -17.29
N GLU A 891 -18.36 31.08 -17.90
CA GLU A 891 -17.18 31.60 -17.24
C GLU A 891 -16.61 32.78 -18.00
N GLY A 892 -16.16 33.79 -17.28
CA GLY A 892 -15.66 35.01 -17.87
C GLY A 892 -14.67 35.73 -16.99
N GLY A 893 -13.83 36.55 -17.62
CA GLY A 893 -12.91 37.44 -16.96
C GLY A 893 -12.83 38.79 -17.69
N LEU A 894 -12.86 39.88 -16.95
CA LEU A 894 -12.76 41.24 -17.45
C LEU A 894 -11.58 41.94 -16.76
N ARG A 895 -10.67 42.48 -17.56
CA ARG A 895 -9.61 43.38 -17.11
C ARG A 895 -10.02 44.83 -17.38
N LEU A 896 -10.10 45.62 -16.32
CA LEU A 896 -10.42 47.05 -16.35
C LEU A 896 -9.17 47.86 -15.97
N SER A 897 -8.91 48.94 -16.72
CA SER A 897 -8.00 50.00 -16.28
C SER A 897 -8.55 50.63 -15.00
N PHE A 898 -7.71 50.96 -14.02
CA PHE A 898 -8.12 51.68 -12.82
C PHE A 898 -7.29 52.97 -12.69
N PRO A 899 -7.87 54.12 -12.29
CA PRO A 899 -9.23 54.35 -11.78
C PRO A 899 -10.31 54.62 -12.84
N SER A 900 -9.94 54.72 -14.12
CA SER A 900 -10.88 55.06 -15.20
C SER A 900 -11.95 53.99 -15.46
N LEU A 901 -11.76 52.76 -14.96
CA LEU A 901 -12.63 51.61 -15.15
C LEU A 901 -12.93 51.29 -16.63
N LEU A 902 -12.08 51.76 -17.55
CA LEU A 902 -12.21 51.45 -18.97
C LEU A 902 -11.77 50.01 -19.21
N PRO A 903 -12.56 49.20 -19.95
CA PRO A 903 -12.19 47.83 -20.25
C PRO A 903 -10.94 47.80 -21.14
N LYS A 904 -10.00 46.91 -20.81
CA LYS A 904 -8.81 46.63 -21.63
C LYS A 904 -8.95 45.31 -22.36
N ARG A 905 -9.36 44.25 -21.65
CA ARG A 905 -9.59 42.93 -22.22
C ARG A 905 -10.77 42.25 -21.56
N LEU A 906 -11.56 41.55 -22.35
CA LEU A 906 -12.68 40.73 -21.90
C LEU A 906 -12.51 39.33 -22.49
N ALA A 907 -12.49 38.32 -21.63
CA ALA A 907 -12.57 36.92 -22.01
C ALA A 907 -13.91 36.38 -21.51
N LEU A 908 -14.69 35.75 -22.38
CA LEU A 908 -15.96 35.11 -22.03
C LEU A 908 -15.98 33.72 -22.64
N SER A 909 -16.55 32.77 -21.91
CA SER A 909 -16.77 31.40 -22.33
C SER A 909 -18.12 30.95 -21.79
N ALA A 910 -18.92 30.31 -22.62
CA ALA A 910 -20.23 29.80 -22.27
C ALA A 910 -20.36 28.45 -22.93
N SER A 911 -20.91 27.47 -22.24
CA SER A 911 -21.21 26.16 -22.81
C SER A 911 -22.50 25.62 -22.24
N GLY A 912 -23.19 24.79 -22.99
CA GLY A 912 -24.40 24.17 -22.51
C GLY A 912 -24.91 23.05 -23.40
N LYS A 913 -26.01 22.44 -22.97
CA LYS A 913 -26.74 21.41 -23.69
C LYS A 913 -28.06 21.98 -24.22
N LEU A 914 -28.40 21.65 -25.46
CA LEU A 914 -29.65 21.98 -26.13
C LEU A 914 -30.46 20.69 -26.28
N GLY A 915 -31.01 20.19 -25.18
CA GLY A 915 -31.64 18.86 -25.13
C GLY A 915 -30.63 17.72 -24.91
N PRO A 916 -31.03 16.45 -25.14
CA PRO A 916 -30.19 15.29 -24.83
C PRO A 916 -29.01 15.10 -25.80
N GLU A 917 -29.15 15.55 -27.06
CA GLU A 917 -28.20 15.24 -28.13
C GLU A 917 -27.35 16.43 -28.56
N TRP A 918 -27.80 17.67 -28.36
CA TRP A 918 -27.03 18.84 -28.77
C TRP A 918 -26.27 19.45 -27.59
N SER A 919 -25.06 19.91 -27.85
CA SER A 919 -24.33 20.79 -26.95
C SER A 919 -23.63 21.89 -27.74
N TRP A 920 -23.30 22.97 -27.06
CA TRP A 920 -22.69 24.14 -27.67
C TRP A 920 -21.67 24.72 -26.71
N SER A 921 -20.66 25.39 -27.27
CA SER A 921 -19.72 26.20 -26.50
C SER A 921 -19.28 27.40 -27.30
N VAL A 922 -19.35 28.59 -26.72
CA VAL A 922 -18.86 29.83 -27.30
C VAL A 922 -17.78 30.36 -26.39
N SER A 923 -16.59 30.65 -26.92
CA SER A 923 -15.54 31.35 -26.18
C SER A 923 -14.94 32.46 -27.01
N GLY A 924 -14.52 33.53 -26.37
CA GLY A 924 -13.89 34.65 -27.06
C GLY A 924 -13.11 35.55 -26.12
N GLU A 925 -12.02 36.11 -26.63
CA GLU A 925 -11.22 37.15 -25.99
C GLU A 925 -11.19 38.38 -26.89
N PHE A 926 -11.63 39.51 -26.35
CA PHE A 926 -11.69 40.80 -27.03
C PHE A 926 -10.72 41.78 -26.38
N ASP A 927 -9.85 42.41 -27.19
CA ASP A 927 -8.93 43.44 -26.75
C ASP A 927 -9.44 44.82 -27.18
N PHE A 928 -9.87 45.62 -26.20
CA PHE A 928 -10.46 46.94 -26.40
C PHE A 928 -9.44 48.00 -26.84
N LEU A 929 -8.13 47.78 -26.65
CA LEU A 929 -7.11 48.70 -27.12
C LEU A 929 -6.93 48.58 -28.64
N SER A 930 -6.91 47.34 -29.14
CA SER A 930 -6.81 47.06 -30.58
C SER A 930 -8.16 47.08 -31.30
N MET A 931 -9.28 47.13 -30.56
CA MET A 931 -10.65 47.00 -31.06
C MET A 931 -10.89 45.72 -31.89
N ASN A 932 -10.19 44.63 -31.54
CA ASN A 932 -10.22 43.36 -32.27
C ASN A 932 -10.40 42.16 -31.33
N PHE A 933 -10.96 41.07 -31.86
CA PHE A 933 -10.94 39.77 -31.19
C PHE A 933 -9.54 39.17 -31.27
N VAL A 934 -8.98 38.80 -30.11
CA VAL A 934 -7.75 38.01 -30.00
C VAL A 934 -8.04 36.56 -30.36
N GLN A 935 -9.17 36.05 -29.86
CA GLN A 935 -9.66 34.71 -30.14
C GLN A 935 -11.19 34.72 -30.14
N LEU A 936 -11.82 33.96 -31.03
CA LEU A 936 -13.25 33.68 -31.00
C LEU A 936 -13.45 32.25 -31.51
N GLU A 937 -14.16 31.44 -30.75
CA GLU A 937 -14.49 30.06 -31.06
C GLU A 937 -15.97 29.80 -30.76
N LEU A 938 -16.72 29.35 -31.76
CA LEU A 938 -18.10 28.88 -31.59
C LEU A 938 -18.15 27.42 -31.98
N SER A 939 -18.48 26.55 -31.04
CA SER A 939 -18.62 25.12 -31.28
C SER A 939 -20.04 24.66 -31.03
N VAL A 940 -20.51 23.77 -31.90
CA VAL A 940 -21.78 23.05 -31.75
C VAL A 940 -21.46 21.57 -31.94
N PHE A 941 -21.99 20.74 -31.06
CA PHE A 941 -21.85 19.30 -31.09
C PHE A 941 -23.22 18.64 -31.12
N HIS A 942 -23.37 17.61 -31.93
CA HIS A 942 -24.56 16.76 -31.96
C HIS A 942 -24.16 15.31 -31.74
N VAL A 943 -24.86 14.62 -30.84
CA VAL A 943 -24.65 13.21 -30.52
C VAL A 943 -25.74 12.39 -31.20
N PHE A 944 -25.40 11.73 -32.30
CA PHE A 944 -26.29 10.82 -33.01
C PHE A 944 -26.46 9.51 -32.23
N SER A 945 -27.70 9.15 -31.94
CA SER A 945 -28.09 7.87 -31.31
C SER A 945 -27.32 7.56 -30.01
N GLY A 946 -26.81 8.60 -29.33
CA GLY A 946 -26.03 8.46 -28.10
C GLY A 946 -24.61 7.91 -28.23
N CYS A 947 -24.11 7.65 -29.46
CA CYS A 947 -22.87 6.89 -29.70
C CYS A 947 -21.84 7.57 -30.62
N LEU A 948 -22.25 8.52 -31.48
CA LEU A 948 -21.35 9.27 -32.37
C LEU A 948 -21.57 10.77 -32.16
N ARG A 949 -20.52 11.50 -31.77
CA ARG A 949 -20.56 12.94 -31.59
C ARG A 949 -19.90 13.63 -32.78
N VAL A 950 -20.64 14.50 -33.45
CA VAL A 950 -20.12 15.35 -34.53
C VAL A 950 -20.00 16.77 -34.01
N GLY A 951 -18.80 17.33 -34.05
CA GLY A 951 -18.50 18.70 -33.63
C GLY A 951 -18.20 19.61 -34.82
N LEU A 952 -18.77 20.80 -34.82
CA LEU A 952 -18.36 21.89 -35.72
C LEU A 952 -17.89 23.06 -34.86
N SER A 953 -16.60 23.37 -34.92
CA SER A 953 -15.99 24.55 -34.29
C SER A 953 -15.67 25.61 -35.34
N LEU A 954 -16.14 26.83 -35.16
CA LEU A 954 -15.87 27.99 -36.00
C LEU A 954 -14.87 28.90 -35.29
N TYR A 955 -13.85 29.35 -36.01
CA TYR A 955 -12.84 30.30 -35.56
C TYR A 955 -12.90 31.59 -36.40
N LEU A 956 -12.20 32.64 -35.97
CA LEU A 956 -12.06 33.88 -36.75
C LEU A 956 -11.58 33.64 -38.19
N THR A 957 -10.68 32.67 -38.40
CA THR A 957 -10.01 32.43 -39.69
C THR A 957 -10.37 31.09 -40.34
N GLY A 958 -11.42 30.41 -39.85
CA GLY A 958 -11.89 29.17 -40.46
C GLY A 958 -12.76 28.31 -39.57
N PHE A 959 -12.72 27.01 -39.76
CA PHE A 959 -13.55 26.05 -39.03
C PHE A 959 -12.84 24.70 -38.88
N ARG A 960 -13.30 23.89 -37.94
CA ARG A 960 -12.88 22.51 -37.68
C ARG A 960 -14.12 21.66 -37.56
N LEU A 961 -14.13 20.53 -38.25
CA LEU A 961 -15.07 19.45 -38.03
C LEU A 961 -14.37 18.32 -37.25
N SER A 962 -14.95 17.92 -36.13
CA SER A 962 -14.49 16.76 -35.35
C SER A 962 -15.56 15.67 -35.36
N LEU A 963 -15.08 14.43 -35.31
CA LEU A 963 -15.88 13.23 -35.25
C LEU A 963 -15.35 12.42 -34.08
N ASP A 964 -16.15 12.29 -33.05
CA ASP A 964 -15.72 11.75 -31.76
C ASP A 964 -16.66 10.60 -31.38
N VAL A 965 -16.11 9.49 -30.89
CA VAL A 965 -16.91 8.38 -30.33
C VAL A 965 -16.83 8.45 -28.81
N PRO A 966 -17.87 8.95 -28.10
CA PRO A 966 -17.80 9.22 -26.65
C PRO A 966 -17.45 8.01 -25.77
N ALA A 967 -17.69 6.80 -26.29
CA ALA A 967 -17.46 5.51 -25.68
C ALA A 967 -15.99 5.19 -25.40
N PHE A 968 -15.15 5.55 -26.36
CA PHE A 968 -13.72 5.50 -26.17
C PHE A 968 -13.40 6.82 -25.48
N PRO A 969 -12.67 6.83 -24.36
CA PRO A 969 -12.20 8.07 -23.77
C PRO A 969 -11.23 8.70 -24.78
N GLU A 970 -11.72 9.33 -25.83
CA GLU A 970 -10.94 10.27 -26.58
C GLU A 970 -10.61 11.34 -25.54
N ALA A 971 -9.33 11.58 -25.33
CA ALA A 971 -8.89 12.74 -24.59
C ALA A 971 -9.59 13.90 -25.27
N LYS A 972 -10.70 14.34 -24.67
CA LYS A 972 -11.03 15.72 -24.64
C LYS A 972 -9.74 16.32 -24.07
N VAL A 973 -8.89 16.78 -24.97
CA VAL A 973 -8.52 18.17 -24.91
C VAL A 973 -9.87 18.87 -24.84
N GLN A 974 -10.43 18.94 -23.63
CA GLN A 974 -11.17 20.08 -23.21
C GLN A 974 -10.16 21.15 -23.57
N PHE A 975 -10.38 21.78 -24.71
CA PHE A 975 -9.92 23.12 -24.91
C PHE A 975 -10.61 23.85 -23.77
N ALA A 976 -10.00 23.75 -22.60
CA ALA A 976 -10.09 24.66 -21.53
C ALA A 976 -8.99 25.65 -21.90
N PRO A 977 -9.30 26.70 -22.69
CA PRO A 977 -8.51 27.93 -22.59
C PRO A 977 -8.57 28.51 -21.15
N ILE A 978 -9.28 27.84 -20.24
CA ILE A 978 -9.66 28.28 -18.92
C ILE A 978 -8.77 27.66 -17.82
N ASP A 979 -8.42 26.36 -17.90
CA ASP A 979 -7.56 25.69 -16.89
C ASP A 979 -6.07 25.97 -17.10
N GLU A 980 -5.62 26.19 -18.34
CA GLU A 980 -4.35 26.91 -18.61
C GLU A 980 -4.61 28.42 -18.49
N GLY A 981 -5.07 28.82 -17.30
CA GLY A 981 -5.32 30.16 -16.80
C GLY A 981 -5.54 31.23 -17.86
N LEU A 982 -6.79 31.70 -18.02
CA LEU A 982 -7.15 33.01 -18.59
C LEU A 982 -5.90 33.87 -18.86
N ARG A 983 -5.45 33.93 -20.13
CA ARG A 983 -4.36 34.80 -20.63
C ARG A 983 -4.66 36.31 -20.47
N LEU A 984 -5.64 36.61 -19.62
CA LEU A 984 -5.54 37.47 -18.45
C LEU A 984 -4.12 38.04 -18.30
N PHE A 985 -3.19 37.29 -17.71
CA PHE A 985 -1.85 37.81 -17.42
C PHE A 985 -1.01 37.95 -18.70
N GLY A 986 -0.70 39.19 -19.05
CA GLY A 986 0.18 39.46 -20.18
C GLY A 986 1.60 39.03 -19.84
N LEU A 987 2.05 37.99 -20.52
CA LEU A 987 3.34 37.94 -21.20
C LEU A 987 3.08 37.32 -22.58
#